data_AF-A0A833VLM2-F1
#
_entry.id   AF-A0A833VLM2-F1
#
_cell.length_a   1.000
_cell.length_b   1.000
_cell.length_c   1.000
_cell.angle_alpha   90.00
_cell.angle_beta   90.00
_cell.angle_gamma   90.00
#
_symmetry.space_group_name_H-M   'P 1'
#
loop_
_entity.id
_entity.type
_entity.pdbx_description
1 polymer ?
#
loop_
_entity_poly.entity_id
_entity_poly.type
_entity_poly.pdbx_seq_one_letter_code
_entity_poly.pdbx_strand_id
1 'polypeptide(L)'
;MTEFVEGWLLGHTLGEGAYGEVKMVVNKTTGVAVAMKMIDLIKHPHAQKSVRKETTIHRMLSNPHIIRYFGKRSEPNMEYIFLEYASGGELFDKIEPDIGMPVCQAQRYFKQLISAVEYLHNKGIAHRDLKPENLLLDEHDNLKVSDFGMATVYRLHGKERCLENKCGTLPYVAPEVLSGYYRAEPADTWSCGIILVALLSGENANPVQINLEERPGFSFSQPAYIEDLLLCTQVQNKPFTQASQQTTFQRLVRRMTRFFVKTELKSTMERLLNCLKNENYTCRINNVGIQSKWPMGKIFGGTSRLNYMLYVRGHPLDYDWFPNLIEPIKRNNTMHISDLEWNTGLADIILKGLQELNQDIGNINDNFKNGFMKAQLFMENGKRWSTDKLLYKYLKNKLTIITHAHVEKVLMESNRAIGVQFIALNKTFKAIAKRDVILCAGAIGTPKILMLSGIGPKKHLEDLKINVIKDLPVGQHLVDHVLTGIDLIMLNKSTGFSMTSTLNPMSALNYFLFGKGPWTFTGVEVLGTFHSSMQKNTSSIPDLQIMVMPLGLSRDNGVVLKEAMGISDEVYNEYFAPNSYKNTITIAPVLLHPKSEGEIKLRSNNSFELPLIDPKYFSNMDDIATLIDGLQFIKKLVETNAMKSIGAFIYKKHFPGCENETFDSIKYWECYIQHLTLTSYHPAGTCRMGDVVDEMFKVYGTKNLYVVDASVLPVLPSGNINAAIIMIAEKAAHIIKQNAKVVNYTKCSKSYNYYYIFNH
;
A
#
# COMPACT_ATOMS: atom_id res chain seq x y z
N MET A 1 -16.20 -1.66 -56.62
CA MET A 1 -16.05 -0.31 -56.05
C MET A 1 -16.73 0.67 -56.99
N THR A 2 -17.63 1.50 -56.47
CA THR A 2 -18.30 2.56 -57.24
C THR A 2 -17.44 3.82 -57.23
N GLU A 3 -17.46 4.61 -58.30
CA GLU A 3 -16.73 5.88 -58.33
C GLU A 3 -17.44 6.91 -57.44
N PHE A 4 -16.71 7.46 -56.46
CA PHE A 4 -17.23 8.48 -55.55
C PHE A 4 -17.12 9.88 -56.19
N VAL A 5 -15.95 10.17 -56.75
CA VAL A 5 -15.67 11.31 -57.64
C VAL A 5 -14.63 10.87 -58.66
N GLU A 6 -14.46 11.63 -59.74
CA GLU A 6 -13.48 11.32 -60.79
C GLU A 6 -12.11 10.99 -60.19
N GLY A 7 -11.61 9.78 -60.45
CA GLY A 7 -10.31 9.32 -59.96
C GLY A 7 -10.31 8.71 -58.55
N TRP A 8 -11.45 8.62 -57.85
CA TRP A 8 -11.55 8.05 -56.50
C TRP A 8 -12.66 7.00 -56.37
N LEU A 9 -12.29 5.81 -55.90
CA LEU A 9 -13.16 4.66 -55.74
C LEU A 9 -13.64 4.50 -54.29
N LEU A 10 -14.94 4.28 -54.11
CA LEU A 10 -15.54 3.94 -52.82
C LEU A 10 -15.29 2.46 -52.48
N GLY A 11 -14.63 2.24 -51.35
CA GLY A 11 -14.32 0.94 -50.77
C GLY A 11 -15.36 0.46 -49.75
N HIS A 12 -14.95 -0.47 -48.88
CA HIS A 12 -15.80 -1.05 -47.84
C HIS A 12 -15.97 -0.10 -46.64
N THR A 13 -16.96 -0.40 -45.79
CA THR A 13 -17.19 0.30 -44.51
C THR A 13 -16.13 -0.10 -43.50
N LEU A 14 -15.45 0.89 -42.92
CA LEU A 14 -14.41 0.74 -41.90
C LEU A 14 -15.00 0.71 -40.48
N GLY A 15 -16.13 1.37 -40.27
CA GLY A 15 -16.82 1.40 -38.98
C GLY A 15 -18.10 2.24 -39.00
N GLU A 16 -18.88 2.15 -37.92
CA GLU A 16 -20.12 2.91 -37.71
C GLU A 16 -19.96 3.83 -36.50
N GLY A 17 -20.22 5.13 -36.68
CA GLY A 17 -20.15 6.14 -35.62
C GLY A 17 -21.53 6.64 -35.21
N ALA A 18 -21.57 7.47 -34.17
CA ALA A 18 -22.82 7.99 -33.58
C ALA A 18 -23.75 8.77 -34.54
N TYR A 19 -23.23 9.26 -35.67
CA TYR A 19 -23.98 10.08 -36.63
C TYR A 19 -23.88 9.58 -38.09
N GLY A 20 -23.25 8.42 -38.32
CA GLY A 20 -23.10 7.85 -39.66
C GLY A 20 -21.91 6.90 -39.83
N GLU A 21 -21.67 6.45 -41.06
CA GLU A 21 -20.70 5.41 -41.41
C GLU A 21 -19.34 6.00 -41.84
N VAL A 22 -18.26 5.28 -41.58
CA VAL A 22 -16.91 5.57 -42.09
C VAL A 22 -16.59 4.59 -43.21
N LYS A 23 -16.26 5.08 -44.41
CA LYS A 23 -15.90 4.25 -45.57
C LYS A 23 -14.50 4.53 -46.06
N MET A 24 -13.83 3.52 -46.59
CA MET A 24 -12.56 3.69 -47.28
C MET A 24 -12.79 4.31 -48.66
N VAL A 25 -11.93 5.24 -49.08
CA VAL A 25 -11.90 5.80 -50.44
C VAL A 25 -10.47 5.72 -50.98
N VAL A 26 -10.30 5.17 -52.18
CA VAL A 26 -8.99 4.88 -52.77
C VAL A 26 -8.79 5.66 -54.06
N ASN A 27 -7.65 6.33 -54.19
CA ASN A 27 -7.28 7.01 -55.42
C ASN A 27 -6.91 5.99 -56.51
N LYS A 28 -7.56 6.06 -57.68
CA LYS A 28 -7.34 5.13 -58.80
C LYS A 28 -5.90 5.13 -59.33
N THR A 29 -5.25 6.29 -59.29
CA THR A 29 -3.92 6.49 -59.91
C THR A 29 -2.80 6.22 -58.92
N THR A 30 -2.94 6.71 -57.68
CA THR A 30 -1.86 6.61 -56.67
C THR A 30 -2.01 5.42 -55.73
N GLY A 31 -3.18 4.77 -55.68
CA GLY A 31 -3.49 3.69 -54.74
C GLY A 31 -3.64 4.13 -53.28
N VAL A 32 -3.51 5.44 -52.99
CA VAL A 32 -3.61 5.98 -51.63
C VAL A 32 -5.04 5.84 -51.11
N ALA A 33 -5.18 5.27 -49.91
CA ALA A 33 -6.44 5.11 -49.20
C ALA A 33 -6.67 6.22 -48.16
N VAL A 34 -7.93 6.66 -48.04
CA VAL A 34 -8.40 7.70 -47.12
C VAL A 34 -9.66 7.20 -46.43
N ALA A 35 -9.82 7.50 -45.14
CA ALA A 35 -11.06 7.25 -44.42
C ALA A 35 -12.04 8.42 -44.60
N MET A 36 -13.26 8.14 -45.06
CA MET A 36 -14.31 9.12 -45.29
C MET A 36 -15.48 8.86 -44.35
N LYS A 37 -15.66 9.74 -43.36
CA LYS A 37 -16.81 9.74 -42.45
C LYS A 37 -17.97 10.46 -43.12
N MET A 38 -19.08 9.76 -43.32
CA MET A 38 -20.30 10.28 -43.94
C MET A 38 -21.36 10.53 -42.88
N ILE A 39 -21.98 11.70 -42.90
CA ILE A 39 -22.96 12.11 -41.88
C ILE A 39 -24.23 12.59 -42.58
N ASP A 40 -25.34 11.94 -42.27
CA ASP A 40 -26.67 12.26 -42.82
C ASP A 40 -27.34 13.35 -41.97
N LEU A 41 -27.47 14.55 -42.53
CA LEU A 41 -28.04 15.71 -41.85
C LEU A 41 -29.57 15.64 -41.74
N ILE A 42 -30.24 14.83 -42.55
CA ILE A 42 -31.69 14.61 -42.44
C ILE A 42 -31.99 13.73 -41.23
N LYS A 43 -31.22 12.63 -41.08
CA LYS A 43 -31.36 11.72 -39.94
C LYS A 43 -30.89 12.35 -38.64
N HIS A 44 -29.93 13.27 -38.69
CA HIS A 44 -29.36 13.93 -37.51
C HIS A 44 -29.32 15.47 -37.63
N PRO A 45 -30.46 16.16 -37.47
CA PRO A 45 -30.54 17.63 -37.65
C PRO A 45 -29.65 18.42 -36.67
N HIS A 46 -29.40 17.87 -35.48
CA HIS A 46 -28.53 18.47 -34.47
C HIS A 46 -27.03 18.21 -34.70
N ALA A 47 -26.66 17.30 -35.61
CA ALA A 47 -25.27 16.92 -35.85
C ALA A 47 -24.47 18.08 -36.46
N GLN A 48 -25.09 19.00 -37.20
CA GLN A 48 -24.38 20.07 -37.90
C GLN A 48 -23.48 20.92 -36.97
N LYS A 49 -23.94 21.20 -35.74
CA LYS A 49 -23.16 21.94 -34.74
C LYS A 49 -21.99 21.10 -34.20
N SER A 50 -22.21 19.80 -33.99
CA SER A 50 -21.19 18.85 -33.53
C SER A 50 -20.09 18.67 -34.59
N VAL A 51 -20.50 18.47 -35.84
CA VAL A 51 -19.60 18.31 -37.00
C VAL A 51 -18.74 19.56 -37.21
N ARG A 52 -19.33 20.76 -37.11
CA ARG A 52 -18.56 22.01 -37.20
C ARG A 52 -17.52 22.12 -36.08
N LYS A 53 -17.87 21.70 -34.87
CA LYS A 53 -16.96 21.72 -33.73
C LYS A 53 -15.81 20.72 -33.91
N GLU A 54 -16.13 19.47 -34.23
CA GLU A 54 -15.18 18.38 -34.50
C GLU A 54 -14.18 18.79 -35.58
N THR A 55 -14.67 19.25 -36.74
CA THR A 55 -13.83 19.67 -37.88
C THR A 55 -12.96 20.89 -37.57
N THR A 56 -13.47 21.84 -36.77
CA THR A 56 -12.68 23.01 -36.35
C THR A 56 -11.54 22.59 -35.42
N ILE A 57 -11.82 21.75 -34.44
CA ILE A 57 -10.80 21.22 -33.51
C ILE A 57 -9.77 20.40 -34.30
N HIS A 58 -10.23 19.44 -35.10
CA HIS A 58 -9.38 18.48 -35.80
C HIS A 58 -8.44 19.17 -36.81
N ARG A 59 -8.92 20.20 -37.52
CA ARG A 59 -8.09 20.99 -38.45
C ARG A 59 -6.92 21.69 -37.77
N MET A 60 -6.99 21.97 -36.47
CA MET A 60 -5.93 22.63 -35.71
C MET A 60 -4.85 21.65 -35.21
N LEU A 61 -5.06 20.35 -35.38
CA LEU A 61 -4.19 19.31 -34.85
C LEU A 61 -3.22 18.82 -35.93
N SER A 62 -1.95 18.73 -35.57
CA SER A 62 -0.89 18.15 -36.40
C SER A 62 0.13 17.50 -35.48
N ASN A 63 -0.01 16.19 -35.27
CA ASN A 63 0.85 15.37 -34.44
C ASN A 63 0.94 13.96 -35.05
N PRO A 64 2.10 13.29 -35.02
CA PRO A 64 2.26 11.94 -35.60
C PRO A 64 1.36 10.87 -34.95
N HIS A 65 0.93 11.06 -33.70
CA HIS A 65 0.06 10.15 -32.94
C HIS A 65 -1.41 10.57 -32.91
N ILE A 66 -1.84 11.44 -33.83
CA ILE A 66 -3.24 11.83 -34.02
C ILE A 66 -3.59 11.60 -35.48
N ILE A 67 -4.76 11.00 -35.75
CA ILE A 67 -5.28 10.83 -37.11
C ILE A 67 -5.30 12.19 -37.83
N ARG A 68 -4.68 12.28 -39.00
CA ARG A 68 -4.64 13.53 -39.75
C ARG A 68 -5.98 13.85 -40.40
N TYR A 69 -6.38 15.11 -40.30
CA TYR A 69 -7.52 15.67 -41.03
C TYR A 69 -7.08 16.19 -42.41
N PHE A 70 -7.71 15.74 -43.49
CA PHE A 70 -7.42 16.20 -44.85
C PHE A 70 -8.39 17.28 -45.34
N GLY A 71 -9.66 17.20 -44.95
CA GLY A 71 -10.65 18.16 -45.42
C GLY A 71 -12.08 17.74 -45.14
N LYS A 72 -13.01 18.59 -45.58
CA LYS A 72 -14.45 18.38 -45.47
C LYS A 72 -15.11 18.78 -46.78
N ARG A 73 -16.16 18.06 -47.18
CA ARG A 73 -17.10 18.43 -48.24
C ARG A 73 -18.52 18.46 -47.68
N SER A 74 -19.29 19.46 -48.10
CA SER A 74 -20.67 19.66 -47.68
C SER A 74 -21.61 19.58 -48.87
N GLU A 75 -22.68 18.80 -48.73
CA GLU A 75 -23.80 18.70 -49.67
C GLU A 75 -25.11 19.03 -48.94
N PRO A 76 -26.23 19.32 -49.63
CA PRO A 76 -27.46 19.78 -48.98
C PRO A 76 -27.95 18.90 -47.82
N ASN A 77 -27.74 17.58 -47.92
CA ASN A 77 -28.23 16.60 -46.95
C ASN A 77 -27.12 15.76 -46.31
N MET A 78 -25.87 15.92 -46.73
CA MET A 78 -24.75 15.06 -46.33
C MET A 78 -23.49 15.87 -46.02
N GLU A 79 -22.76 15.47 -44.99
CA GLU A 79 -21.44 16.01 -44.66
C GLU A 79 -20.40 14.90 -44.73
N TYR A 80 -19.28 15.17 -45.41
CA TYR A 80 -18.17 14.23 -45.58
C TYR A 80 -16.91 14.79 -44.94
N ILE A 81 -16.26 14.01 -44.08
CA ILE A 81 -14.98 14.34 -43.46
C ILE A 81 -13.93 13.33 -43.93
N PHE A 82 -12.81 13.84 -44.46
CA PHE A 82 -11.72 13.02 -44.99
C PHE A 82 -10.56 12.99 -43.99
N LEU A 83 -10.18 11.78 -43.59
CA LEU A 83 -9.23 11.48 -42.53
C LEU A 83 -8.15 10.50 -43.00
N GLU A 84 -7.00 10.52 -42.34
CA GLU A 84 -5.97 9.49 -42.48
C GLU A 84 -6.55 8.10 -42.24
N TYR A 85 -6.23 7.17 -43.13
CA TYR A 85 -6.58 5.77 -42.97
C TYR A 85 -5.49 5.05 -42.16
N ALA A 86 -5.88 4.51 -41.00
CA ALA A 86 -5.01 3.72 -40.14
C ALA A 86 -5.23 2.22 -40.42
N SER A 87 -4.31 1.61 -41.17
CA SER A 87 -4.47 0.25 -41.69
C SER A 87 -4.27 -0.86 -40.65
N GLY A 88 -3.71 -0.55 -39.49
CA GLY A 88 -3.44 -1.49 -38.40
C GLY A 88 -4.66 -1.81 -37.51
N GLY A 89 -5.80 -1.18 -37.75
CA GLY A 89 -7.06 -1.42 -37.03
C GLY A 89 -7.13 -0.73 -35.66
N GLU A 90 -8.06 -1.18 -34.82
CA GLU A 90 -8.26 -0.67 -33.47
C GLU A 90 -7.28 -1.32 -32.48
N LEU A 91 -6.83 -0.54 -31.49
CA LEU A 91 -6.00 -1.06 -30.41
C LEU A 91 -6.78 -2.07 -29.56
N PHE A 92 -8.10 -1.91 -29.47
CA PHE A 92 -9.02 -2.83 -28.81
C PHE A 92 -8.79 -4.28 -29.25
N ASP A 93 -8.69 -4.53 -30.55
CA ASP A 93 -8.50 -5.86 -31.13
C ASP A 93 -7.14 -6.50 -30.79
N LYS A 94 -6.19 -5.74 -30.23
CA LYS A 94 -4.87 -6.22 -29.78
C LYS A 94 -4.81 -6.58 -28.30
N ILE A 95 -5.86 -6.28 -27.53
CA ILE A 95 -5.92 -6.54 -26.10
C ILE A 95 -6.54 -7.92 -25.90
N GLU A 96 -5.77 -8.88 -25.38
CA GLU A 96 -6.33 -10.18 -25.01
C GLU A 96 -7.29 -10.00 -23.82
N PRO A 97 -8.54 -10.49 -23.89
CA PRO A 97 -9.58 -10.19 -22.90
C PRO A 97 -9.26 -10.55 -21.45
N ASP A 98 -8.43 -11.57 -21.20
CA ASP A 98 -8.13 -12.09 -19.86
C ASP A 98 -6.69 -11.79 -19.37
N ILE A 99 -5.83 -11.30 -20.27
CA ILE A 99 -4.38 -11.21 -20.05
C ILE A 99 -3.85 -9.81 -20.39
N GLY A 100 -4.51 -9.07 -21.29
CA GLY A 100 -4.01 -7.82 -21.84
C GLY A 100 -2.99 -8.06 -22.95
N MET A 101 -1.87 -7.36 -22.93
CA MET A 101 -0.80 -7.51 -23.93
C MET A 101 0.59 -7.45 -23.26
N PRO A 102 1.66 -7.87 -23.97
CA PRO A 102 3.01 -7.83 -23.44
C PRO A 102 3.40 -6.43 -22.93
N VAL A 103 3.98 -6.37 -21.72
CA VAL A 103 4.29 -5.10 -21.02
C VAL A 103 5.10 -4.13 -21.88
N CYS A 104 6.08 -4.61 -22.66
CA CYS A 104 6.87 -3.77 -23.56
C CYS A 104 6.02 -3.10 -24.65
N GLN A 105 5.02 -3.81 -25.16
CA GLN A 105 4.10 -3.31 -26.17
C GLN A 105 3.09 -2.34 -25.55
N ALA A 106 2.50 -2.68 -24.41
CA ALA A 106 1.65 -1.78 -23.63
C ALA A 106 2.38 -0.46 -23.31
N GLN A 107 3.66 -0.54 -22.90
CA GLN A 107 4.48 0.64 -22.62
C GLN A 107 4.72 1.50 -23.87
N ARG A 108 4.94 0.87 -25.04
CA ARG A 108 5.11 1.60 -26.32
C ARG A 108 3.85 2.39 -26.67
N TYR A 109 2.69 1.73 -26.69
CA TYR A 109 1.43 2.39 -27.01
C TYR A 109 1.07 3.45 -25.97
N PHE A 110 1.25 3.17 -24.68
CA PHE A 110 0.95 4.12 -23.62
C PHE A 110 1.82 5.39 -23.71
N LYS A 111 3.11 5.27 -24.05
CA LYS A 111 3.97 6.44 -24.31
C LYS A 111 3.46 7.29 -25.46
N GLN A 112 3.02 6.66 -26.55
CA GLN A 112 2.47 7.35 -27.71
C GLN A 112 1.13 8.03 -27.37
N LEU A 113 0.26 7.36 -26.60
CA LEU A 113 -0.99 7.91 -26.10
C LEU A 113 -0.75 9.16 -25.24
N ILE A 114 0.14 9.08 -24.25
CA ILE A 114 0.47 10.22 -23.38
C ILE A 114 1.06 11.37 -24.19
N SER A 115 1.92 11.08 -25.18
CA SER A 115 2.45 12.12 -26.09
C SER A 115 1.35 12.83 -26.89
N ALA A 116 0.36 12.08 -27.38
CA ALA A 116 -0.78 12.65 -28.09
C ALA A 116 -1.68 13.50 -27.18
N VAL A 117 -1.97 13.01 -25.97
CA VAL A 117 -2.83 13.70 -24.99
C VAL A 117 -2.15 14.96 -24.44
N GLU A 118 -0.85 14.91 -24.16
CA GLU A 118 -0.05 16.08 -23.79
C GLU A 118 -0.09 17.15 -24.89
N TYR A 119 0.01 16.76 -26.16
CA TYR A 119 -0.14 17.68 -27.28
C TYR A 119 -1.53 18.34 -27.31
N LEU A 120 -2.60 17.58 -27.09
CA LEU A 120 -3.97 18.11 -27.03
C LEU A 120 -4.14 19.12 -25.88
N HIS A 121 -3.67 18.77 -24.69
CA HIS A 121 -3.76 19.61 -23.49
C HIS A 121 -2.94 20.91 -23.65
N ASN A 122 -1.77 20.84 -24.29
CA ASN A 122 -0.97 22.01 -24.65
C ASN A 122 -1.68 22.95 -25.64
N LYS A 123 -2.56 22.41 -26.50
CA LYS A 123 -3.45 23.20 -27.37
C LYS A 123 -4.73 23.66 -26.68
N GLY A 124 -4.93 23.32 -25.41
CA GLY A 124 -6.12 23.65 -24.64
C GLY A 124 -7.36 22.85 -25.06
N ILE A 125 -7.16 21.66 -25.62
CA ILE A 125 -8.19 20.77 -26.13
C ILE A 125 -8.23 19.51 -25.25
N ALA A 126 -9.44 19.08 -24.87
CA ALA A 126 -9.65 17.80 -24.20
C ALA A 126 -10.43 16.85 -25.11
N HIS A 127 -10.05 15.57 -25.11
CA HIS A 127 -10.63 14.53 -25.96
C HIS A 127 -12.00 14.06 -25.44
N ARG A 128 -12.08 13.73 -24.15
CA ARG A 128 -13.30 13.37 -23.40
C ARG A 128 -13.99 12.05 -23.77
N ASP A 129 -13.36 11.24 -24.61
CA ASP A 129 -13.78 9.87 -24.96
C ASP A 129 -12.58 9.01 -25.38
N LEU A 130 -11.53 8.99 -24.56
CA LEU A 130 -10.37 8.13 -24.80
C LEU A 130 -10.70 6.71 -24.32
N LYS A 131 -10.54 5.75 -25.23
CA LYS A 131 -10.78 4.31 -25.01
C LYS A 131 -10.10 3.49 -26.11
N PRO A 132 -9.83 2.19 -25.93
CA PRO A 132 -9.09 1.38 -26.90
C PRO A 132 -9.70 1.40 -28.32
N GLU A 133 -11.02 1.50 -28.46
CA GLU A 133 -11.72 1.55 -29.76
C GLU A 133 -11.43 2.87 -30.51
N ASN A 134 -11.16 3.97 -29.80
CA ASN A 134 -10.82 5.27 -30.40
C ASN A 134 -9.30 5.43 -30.63
N LEU A 135 -8.50 4.40 -30.36
CA LEU A 135 -7.06 4.38 -30.58
C LEU A 135 -6.75 3.44 -31.73
N LEU A 136 -6.30 3.98 -32.86
CA LEU A 136 -6.03 3.21 -34.07
C LEU A 136 -4.53 2.98 -34.25
N LEU A 137 -4.17 2.02 -35.10
CA LEU A 137 -2.78 1.67 -35.43
C LEU A 137 -2.49 1.94 -36.91
N ASP A 138 -1.35 2.55 -37.20
CA ASP A 138 -0.86 2.69 -38.59
C ASP A 138 -0.17 1.41 -39.09
N GLU A 139 0.29 1.43 -40.34
CA GLU A 139 0.98 0.29 -40.98
C GLU A 139 2.29 -0.14 -40.28
N HIS A 140 2.86 0.72 -39.44
CA HIS A 140 4.08 0.50 -38.67
C HIS A 140 3.80 0.21 -37.19
N ASP A 141 2.54 -0.08 -36.85
CA ASP A 141 2.10 -0.37 -35.49
C ASP A 141 2.35 0.81 -34.53
N ASN A 142 2.13 2.04 -35.00
CA ASN A 142 2.12 3.23 -34.16
C ASN A 142 0.70 3.68 -33.86
N LEU A 143 0.47 4.07 -32.60
CA LEU A 143 -0.79 4.55 -32.10
C LEU A 143 -1.17 5.92 -32.67
N LYS A 144 -2.44 6.04 -33.05
CA LYS A 144 -3.10 7.21 -33.60
C LYS A 144 -4.41 7.45 -32.86
N VAL A 145 -4.51 8.54 -32.10
CA VAL A 145 -5.77 8.95 -31.46
C VAL A 145 -6.76 9.42 -32.52
N SER A 146 -7.99 8.93 -32.42
CA SER A 146 -9.08 9.17 -33.36
C SER A 146 -10.38 9.55 -32.64
N ASP A 147 -11.40 9.93 -33.42
CA ASP A 147 -12.74 10.37 -32.97
C ASP A 147 -12.79 11.59 -32.02
N PHE A 148 -12.76 12.77 -32.62
CA PHE A 148 -12.87 14.05 -31.92
C PHE A 148 -14.33 14.52 -31.72
N GLY A 149 -15.33 13.65 -31.87
CA GLY A 149 -16.75 14.01 -31.78
C GLY A 149 -17.15 14.60 -30.42
N MET A 150 -16.52 14.15 -29.33
CA MET A 150 -16.75 14.67 -27.96
C MET A 150 -15.76 15.76 -27.54
N ALA A 151 -14.73 16.01 -28.36
CA ALA A 151 -13.63 16.89 -28.01
C ALA A 151 -14.08 18.34 -27.81
N THR A 152 -13.36 19.09 -26.97
CA THR A 152 -13.69 20.48 -26.69
C THR A 152 -12.49 21.33 -26.31
N VAL A 153 -12.53 22.61 -26.66
CA VAL A 153 -11.59 23.60 -26.14
C VAL A 153 -11.97 23.93 -24.69
N TYR A 154 -11.05 23.75 -23.75
CA TYR A 154 -11.19 24.13 -22.34
C TYR A 154 -10.23 25.25 -21.91
N ARG A 155 -9.17 25.50 -22.68
CA ARG A 155 -8.20 26.58 -22.42
C ARG A 155 -8.00 27.43 -23.67
N LEU A 156 -8.17 28.76 -23.55
CA LEU A 156 -7.93 29.72 -24.63
C LEU A 156 -7.28 30.99 -24.04
N HIS A 157 -6.17 31.45 -24.64
CA HIS A 157 -5.39 32.61 -24.15
C HIS A 157 -5.02 32.51 -22.65
N GLY A 158 -4.65 31.31 -22.19
CA GLY A 158 -4.28 31.05 -20.79
C GLY A 158 -5.45 31.03 -19.79
N LYS A 159 -6.70 31.24 -20.24
CA LYS A 159 -7.89 31.12 -19.39
C LYS A 159 -8.52 29.74 -19.55
N GLU A 160 -8.71 29.05 -18.42
CA GLU A 160 -9.37 27.74 -18.35
C GLU A 160 -10.85 27.88 -17.98
N ARG A 161 -11.69 27.00 -18.53
CA ARG A 161 -13.07 26.79 -18.09
C ARG A 161 -13.26 25.39 -17.55
N CYS A 162 -14.12 25.25 -16.54
CA CYS A 162 -14.61 23.94 -16.12
C CYS A 162 -15.60 23.40 -17.16
N LEU A 163 -15.69 22.08 -17.24
CA LEU A 163 -16.64 21.36 -18.10
C LEU A 163 -17.81 20.86 -17.23
N GLU A 164 -19.00 20.82 -17.80
CA GLU A 164 -20.24 20.43 -17.08
C GLU A 164 -21.00 19.28 -17.75
N ASN A 165 -20.76 19.05 -19.04
CA ASN A 165 -21.46 18.01 -19.80
C ASN A 165 -20.87 16.64 -19.49
N LYS A 166 -21.71 15.71 -19.02
CA LYS A 166 -21.38 14.30 -18.85
C LYS A 166 -21.26 13.64 -20.23
N CYS A 167 -20.09 13.14 -20.58
CA CYS A 167 -19.85 12.39 -21.82
C CYS A 167 -18.66 11.44 -21.65
N GLY A 168 -18.50 10.55 -22.63
CA GLY A 168 -17.47 9.52 -22.65
C GLY A 168 -18.04 8.13 -22.34
N THR A 169 -17.26 7.10 -22.65
CA THR A 169 -17.65 5.70 -22.48
C THR A 169 -17.44 5.24 -21.03
N LEU A 170 -18.51 4.79 -20.37
CA LEU A 170 -18.61 4.63 -18.90
C LEU A 170 -17.42 3.95 -18.18
N PRO A 171 -16.81 2.86 -18.69
CA PRO A 171 -15.67 2.22 -18.02
C PRO A 171 -14.42 3.12 -17.92
N TYR A 172 -14.26 4.07 -18.86
CA TYR A 172 -13.07 4.91 -19.00
C TYR A 172 -13.26 6.32 -18.43
N VAL A 173 -14.50 6.70 -18.09
CA VAL A 173 -14.84 8.06 -17.63
C VAL A 173 -14.38 8.29 -16.19
N ALA A 174 -13.78 9.47 -15.95
CA ALA A 174 -13.38 9.88 -14.61
C ALA A 174 -14.60 10.13 -13.68
N PRO A 175 -14.56 9.69 -12.41
CA PRO A 175 -15.70 9.83 -11.48
C PRO A 175 -16.23 11.27 -11.33
N GLU A 176 -15.34 12.27 -11.40
CA GLU A 176 -15.70 13.69 -11.33
C GLU A 176 -16.60 14.15 -12.50
N VAL A 177 -16.48 13.53 -13.67
CA VAL A 177 -17.33 13.81 -14.85
C VAL A 177 -18.77 13.45 -14.55
N LEU A 178 -19.01 12.39 -13.76
CA LEU A 178 -20.35 11.97 -13.36
C LEU A 178 -20.96 12.87 -12.27
N SER A 179 -20.11 13.62 -11.57
CA SER A 179 -20.45 14.40 -10.38
C SER A 179 -20.82 15.86 -10.66
N GLY A 180 -20.59 16.37 -11.88
CA GLY A 180 -20.96 17.75 -12.28
C GLY A 180 -19.80 18.51 -12.92
N TYR A 181 -19.42 19.66 -12.35
CA TYR A 181 -18.31 20.47 -12.87
C TYR A 181 -16.96 19.78 -12.66
N TYR A 182 -16.18 19.65 -13.73
CA TYR A 182 -14.89 18.96 -13.70
C TYR A 182 -13.81 19.67 -14.52
N ARG A 183 -12.55 19.35 -14.21
CA ARG A 183 -11.38 19.82 -14.96
C ARG A 183 -11.08 18.88 -16.11
N ALA A 184 -10.72 19.44 -17.26
CA ALA A 184 -10.58 18.66 -18.49
C ALA A 184 -9.34 17.77 -18.51
N GLU A 185 -8.16 18.29 -18.15
CA GLU A 185 -6.90 17.53 -18.18
C GLU A 185 -6.93 16.30 -17.28
N PRO A 186 -7.31 16.39 -15.98
CA PRO A 186 -7.35 15.22 -15.11
C PRO A 186 -8.31 14.13 -15.58
N ALA A 187 -9.42 14.51 -16.23
CA ALA A 187 -10.40 13.55 -16.74
C ALA A 187 -9.87 12.74 -17.93
N ASP A 188 -9.14 13.38 -18.86
CA ASP A 188 -8.46 12.66 -19.95
C ASP A 188 -7.29 11.80 -19.41
N THR A 189 -6.54 12.30 -18.41
CA THR A 189 -5.46 11.54 -17.76
C THR A 189 -5.98 10.30 -17.04
N TRP A 190 -7.16 10.40 -16.39
CA TRP A 190 -7.84 9.25 -15.80
C TRP A 190 -8.15 8.20 -16.87
N SER A 191 -8.74 8.62 -18.00
CA SER A 191 -9.08 7.73 -19.11
C SER A 191 -7.83 7.00 -19.62
N CYS A 192 -6.69 7.70 -19.75
CA CYS A 192 -5.41 7.09 -20.08
C CYS A 192 -4.99 6.03 -19.06
N GLY A 193 -5.14 6.31 -17.75
CA GLY A 193 -4.84 5.36 -16.68
C GLY A 193 -5.67 4.08 -16.79
N ILE A 194 -6.97 4.20 -17.10
CA ILE A 194 -7.84 3.04 -17.32
C ILE A 194 -7.43 2.25 -18.57
N ILE A 195 -7.05 2.94 -19.65
CA ILE A 195 -6.52 2.28 -20.86
C ILE A 195 -5.24 1.49 -20.53
N LEU A 196 -4.30 2.07 -19.77
CA LEU A 196 -3.09 1.35 -19.36
C LEU A 196 -3.42 0.07 -18.58
N VAL A 197 -4.43 0.15 -17.70
CA VAL A 197 -4.91 -1.01 -16.97
C VAL A 197 -5.45 -2.07 -17.95
N ALA A 198 -6.33 -1.70 -18.88
CA ALA A 198 -6.87 -2.62 -19.88
C ALA A 198 -5.75 -3.27 -20.73
N LEU A 199 -4.74 -2.50 -21.14
CA LEU A 199 -3.56 -3.01 -21.85
C LEU A 199 -2.78 -4.05 -21.02
N LEU A 200 -2.79 -3.96 -19.69
CA LEU A 200 -2.03 -4.86 -18.81
C LEU A 200 -2.85 -6.03 -18.26
N SER A 201 -4.18 -5.97 -18.30
CA SER A 201 -5.04 -6.95 -17.63
C SER A 201 -6.18 -7.54 -18.47
N GLY A 202 -6.45 -7.03 -19.66
CA GLY A 202 -7.61 -7.43 -20.46
C GLY A 202 -8.92 -6.79 -20.00
N GLU A 203 -9.99 -6.96 -20.79
CA GLU A 203 -11.24 -6.21 -20.68
C GLU A 203 -12.44 -6.98 -20.06
N ASN A 204 -12.46 -8.33 -20.11
CA ASN A 204 -13.62 -9.11 -19.68
C ASN A 204 -13.46 -9.71 -18.27
N ALA A 205 -13.77 -8.93 -17.24
CA ALA A 205 -14.27 -9.51 -15.99
C ALA A 205 -15.59 -8.85 -15.60
N ASN A 206 -16.62 -9.14 -16.39
CA ASN A 206 -18.02 -9.06 -15.95
C ASN A 206 -18.28 -10.24 -14.98
N PRO A 207 -18.86 -10.01 -13.79
CA PRO A 207 -18.86 -10.99 -12.69
C PRO A 207 -19.88 -12.14 -12.80
N VAL A 208 -20.30 -12.55 -14.02
CA VAL A 208 -21.20 -13.70 -14.18
C VAL A 208 -20.88 -14.47 -15.47
N GLN A 209 -19.87 -15.35 -15.44
CA GLN A 209 -19.95 -16.74 -15.96
C GLN A 209 -18.62 -17.46 -15.71
N ILE A 210 -18.74 -18.69 -15.22
CA ILE A 210 -17.68 -19.57 -14.75
C ILE A 210 -17.44 -20.68 -15.79
N ASN A 211 -16.20 -21.18 -15.82
CA ASN A 211 -15.65 -22.41 -16.43
C ASN A 211 -15.17 -22.26 -17.88
N LEU A 212 -14.11 -22.94 -18.34
CA LEU A 212 -12.99 -23.76 -17.83
C LEU A 212 -12.19 -24.09 -19.10
N GLU A 213 -10.85 -24.15 -19.05
CA GLU A 213 -9.98 -25.19 -19.65
C GLU A 213 -8.55 -24.71 -20.03
N GLU A 214 -7.58 -25.49 -19.53
CA GLU A 214 -6.27 -25.82 -20.11
C GLU A 214 -5.08 -24.83 -20.16
N ARG A 215 -4.26 -24.94 -19.10
CA ARG A 215 -2.81 -25.29 -19.04
C ARG A 215 -1.72 -24.50 -19.82
N PRO A 216 -0.47 -24.51 -19.30
CA PRO A 216 0.39 -23.31 -19.27
C PRO A 216 1.51 -23.33 -20.31
N GLY A 217 1.80 -22.16 -20.89
CA GLY A 217 3.10 -21.87 -21.50
C GLY A 217 4.03 -21.22 -20.48
N PHE A 218 5.07 -21.92 -20.06
CA PHE A 218 6.16 -21.32 -19.27
C PHE A 218 7.07 -20.49 -20.18
N SER A 219 7.44 -19.29 -19.73
CA SER A 219 8.62 -18.57 -20.20
C SER A 219 9.48 -18.20 -18.99
N PHE A 220 10.68 -18.76 -18.94
CA PHE A 220 11.70 -18.39 -17.96
C PHE A 220 12.46 -17.18 -18.47
N SER A 221 12.53 -16.13 -17.66
CA SER A 221 13.70 -15.24 -17.61
C SER A 221 13.93 -14.97 -16.11
N GLN A 222 15.15 -14.95 -15.60
CA GLN A 222 16.23 -14.03 -15.95
C GLN A 222 17.58 -14.56 -15.45
N PRO A 223 18.66 -13.83 -15.76
CA PRO A 223 19.48 -13.32 -14.65
C PRO A 223 19.77 -11.82 -14.69
N ALA A 224 20.06 -11.30 -13.49
CA ALA A 224 20.21 -9.90 -13.13
C ALA A 224 21.62 -9.29 -13.40
N TYR A 225 22.36 -9.77 -14.42
CA TYR A 225 23.73 -9.30 -14.70
C TYR A 225 24.02 -9.07 -16.20
N ILE A 226 25.04 -8.23 -16.49
CA ILE A 226 25.43 -7.72 -17.81
C ILE A 226 25.89 -8.79 -18.84
N GLU A 227 25.96 -10.07 -18.44
CA GLU A 227 26.50 -11.16 -19.28
C GLU A 227 25.48 -11.77 -20.26
N ASP A 228 24.20 -11.38 -20.19
CA ASP A 228 23.15 -11.84 -21.13
C ASP A 228 22.95 -10.92 -22.34
N LEU A 229 23.80 -9.88 -22.47
CA LEU A 229 23.92 -9.06 -23.68
C LEU A 229 24.77 -9.79 -24.74
N LEU A 230 24.13 -10.83 -25.30
CA LEU A 230 23.99 -11.14 -26.73
C LEU A 230 25.21 -11.45 -27.62
N LEU A 231 24.97 -12.52 -28.42
CA LEU A 231 25.42 -12.86 -29.79
C LEU A 231 26.41 -14.05 -29.87
N CYS A 232 26.26 -15.04 -30.76
CA CYS A 232 25.70 -15.02 -32.12
C CYS A 232 25.73 -16.43 -32.71
N THR A 233 24.86 -16.75 -33.69
CA THR A 233 25.22 -17.40 -34.98
C THR A 233 24.00 -17.29 -35.90
N GLN A 234 23.98 -16.32 -36.84
CA GLN A 234 24.48 -16.40 -38.22
C GLN A 234 23.67 -17.44 -39.04
N VAL A 235 23.13 -17.14 -40.22
CA VAL A 235 23.87 -16.91 -41.48
C VAL A 235 22.82 -16.46 -42.53
N GLN A 236 22.90 -15.22 -43.01
CA GLN A 236 23.37 -14.79 -44.35
C GLN A 236 22.40 -15.02 -45.52
N ASN A 237 22.05 -13.92 -46.18
CA ASN A 237 22.36 -13.77 -47.59
C ASN A 237 22.96 -12.38 -47.82
N LYS A 238 24.24 -12.38 -48.20
CA LYS A 238 25.02 -11.25 -48.72
C LYS A 238 24.75 -11.12 -50.24
N PRO A 239 24.96 -9.96 -50.87
CA PRO A 239 26.31 -9.41 -51.14
C PRO A 239 26.40 -7.96 -50.63
N PHE A 240 27.37 -7.60 -49.78
CA PHE A 240 28.73 -7.29 -50.23
C PHE A 240 29.82 -7.83 -49.26
N THR A 241 30.76 -8.54 -49.87
CA THR A 241 32.22 -8.69 -49.64
C THR A 241 32.85 -8.58 -48.23
N GLN A 242 33.52 -9.71 -47.88
CA GLN A 242 34.70 -9.91 -47.01
C GLN A 242 34.69 -9.56 -45.51
N ALA A 243 35.45 -10.40 -44.78
CA ALA A 243 35.32 -10.70 -43.36
C ALA A 243 35.96 -9.63 -42.47
N SER A 244 35.13 -8.97 -41.64
CA SER A 244 35.62 -8.07 -40.60
C SER A 244 36.11 -8.89 -39.40
N GLN A 245 37.43 -9.00 -39.31
CA GLN A 245 38.17 -9.33 -38.11
C GLN A 245 37.66 -8.47 -36.92
N GLN A 246 37.46 -9.11 -35.76
CA GLN A 246 37.13 -8.40 -34.52
C GLN A 246 38.14 -7.28 -34.26
N THR A 247 37.64 -6.14 -33.80
CA THR A 247 38.50 -4.98 -33.53
C THR A 247 39.35 -5.22 -32.30
N THR A 248 40.56 -4.67 -32.29
CA THR A 248 41.47 -4.67 -31.13
C THR A 248 40.78 -4.12 -29.88
N PHE A 249 39.80 -3.22 -30.04
CA PHE A 249 38.96 -2.68 -28.97
C PHE A 249 38.05 -3.74 -28.34
N GLN A 250 37.42 -4.62 -29.13
CA GLN A 250 36.65 -5.76 -28.61
C GLN A 250 37.55 -6.77 -27.86
N ARG A 251 38.81 -6.92 -28.29
CA ARG A 251 39.84 -7.69 -27.55
C ARG A 251 40.33 -6.99 -26.28
N LEU A 252 40.33 -5.65 -26.24
CA LEU A 252 40.77 -4.85 -25.10
C LEU A 252 39.71 -4.78 -24.00
N VAL A 253 38.44 -4.55 -24.35
CA VAL A 253 37.30 -4.51 -23.40
C VAL A 253 37.14 -5.84 -22.68
N ARG A 254 37.43 -6.96 -23.36
CA ARG A 254 37.37 -8.31 -22.78
C ARG A 254 38.56 -8.68 -21.88
N ARG A 255 39.66 -7.91 -21.93
CA ARG A 255 40.85 -8.11 -21.07
C ARG A 255 40.81 -7.28 -19.79
N MET A 256 39.90 -6.31 -19.65
CA MET A 256 39.96 -5.31 -18.56
C MET A 256 38.98 -5.49 -17.40
N THR A 257 38.12 -6.52 -17.38
CA THR A 257 37.10 -6.68 -16.31
C THR A 257 36.97 -8.11 -15.74
N ARG A 258 38.08 -8.84 -15.54
CA ARG A 258 38.04 -10.07 -14.74
C ARG A 258 39.26 -10.20 -13.82
N PHE A 259 39.06 -9.93 -12.53
CA PHE A 259 39.79 -10.66 -11.49
C PHE A 259 38.92 -11.87 -11.11
N PHE A 260 39.44 -13.07 -11.34
CA PHE A 260 38.85 -14.29 -10.80
C PHE A 260 39.33 -14.46 -9.37
N VAL A 261 38.42 -14.36 -8.41
CA VAL A 261 38.67 -14.79 -7.04
C VAL A 261 38.38 -16.29 -6.98
N LYS A 262 39.40 -17.11 -6.76
CA LYS A 262 39.31 -18.59 -6.72
C LYS A 262 38.75 -19.16 -5.41
N THR A 263 38.34 -18.31 -4.47
CA THR A 263 38.01 -18.73 -3.11
C THR A 263 36.53 -18.49 -2.83
N GLU A 264 35.85 -19.53 -2.34
CA GLU A 264 34.48 -19.44 -1.82
C GLU A 264 34.37 -18.44 -0.67
N LEU A 265 33.20 -17.82 -0.50
CA LEU A 265 32.93 -16.81 0.55
C LEU A 265 33.44 -17.24 1.93
N LYS A 266 33.21 -18.50 2.30
CA LYS A 266 33.65 -19.08 3.58
C LYS A 266 35.19 -19.09 3.70
N SER A 267 35.88 -19.51 2.65
CA SER A 267 37.36 -19.52 2.60
C SER A 267 37.94 -18.10 2.57
N THR A 268 37.27 -17.16 1.91
CA THR A 268 37.64 -15.74 1.92
C THR A 268 37.47 -15.15 3.32
N MET A 269 36.35 -15.42 3.99
CA MET A 269 36.12 -14.96 5.36
C MET A 269 37.14 -15.53 6.34
N GLU A 270 37.46 -16.83 6.26
CA GLU A 270 38.51 -17.45 7.09
C GLU A 270 39.88 -16.82 6.85
N ARG A 271 40.26 -16.59 5.59
CA ARG A 271 41.53 -15.91 5.25
C ARG A 271 41.56 -14.47 5.73
N LEU A 272 40.45 -13.74 5.60
CA LEU A 272 40.34 -12.36 6.06
C LEU A 272 40.45 -12.29 7.58
N LEU A 273 39.78 -13.18 8.30
CA LEU A 273 39.83 -13.28 9.76
C LEU A 273 41.23 -13.66 10.26
N ASN A 274 41.91 -14.58 9.57
CA ASN A 274 43.30 -14.90 9.88
C ASN A 274 44.25 -13.73 9.60
N CYS A 275 44.05 -12.99 8.51
CA CYS A 275 44.84 -11.80 8.21
C CYS A 275 44.65 -10.72 9.29
N LEU A 276 43.40 -10.45 9.68
CA LEU A 276 43.07 -9.45 10.70
C LEU A 276 43.59 -9.84 12.09
N LYS A 277 43.59 -11.14 12.43
CA LYS A 277 44.25 -11.67 13.64
C LYS A 277 45.76 -11.48 13.62
N ASN A 278 46.41 -11.74 12.49
CA ASN A 278 47.86 -11.59 12.35
C ASN A 278 48.30 -10.11 12.46
N GLU A 279 47.45 -9.19 12.05
CA GLU A 279 47.68 -7.74 12.13
C GLU A 279 47.16 -7.09 13.43
N ASN A 280 46.84 -7.89 14.46
CA ASN A 280 46.35 -7.44 15.78
C ASN A 280 45.05 -6.60 15.74
N TYR A 281 44.22 -6.72 14.70
CA TYR A 281 42.90 -6.09 14.66
C TYR A 281 41.87 -6.91 15.44
N THR A 282 41.02 -6.23 16.21
CA THR A 282 39.88 -6.86 16.91
C THR A 282 38.72 -7.04 15.93
N CYS A 283 38.40 -8.28 15.57
CA CYS A 283 37.25 -8.59 14.72
C CYS A 283 36.03 -9.00 15.54
N ARG A 284 34.88 -8.37 15.28
CA ARG A 284 33.58 -8.91 15.67
C ARG A 284 32.96 -9.63 14.48
N ILE A 285 32.85 -10.95 14.60
CA ILE A 285 31.97 -11.74 13.73
C ILE A 285 30.59 -11.64 14.38
N ASN A 286 29.76 -10.75 13.86
CA ASN A 286 28.34 -10.88 14.11
C ASN A 286 27.91 -12.10 13.29
N ASN A 287 27.57 -13.21 13.94
CA ASN A 287 26.56 -14.08 13.36
C ASN A 287 25.42 -13.13 13.04
N VAL A 288 25.10 -12.92 11.76
CA VAL A 288 23.93 -12.12 11.42
C VAL A 288 22.76 -12.99 11.88
N GLY A 289 22.38 -12.83 13.15
CA GLY A 289 21.09 -13.28 13.63
C GLY A 289 20.04 -12.68 12.71
N ILE A 290 18.96 -13.42 12.54
CA ILE A 290 17.83 -13.04 11.69
C ILE A 290 17.40 -11.62 12.08
N GLN A 291 17.52 -10.67 11.15
CA GLN A 291 17.16 -9.28 11.39
C GLN A 291 15.68 -9.08 11.08
N SER A 292 14.91 -8.61 12.07
CA SER A 292 13.50 -8.24 11.87
C SER A 292 13.41 -6.83 11.27
N LYS A 293 12.63 -6.65 10.20
CA LYS A 293 12.27 -5.32 9.69
C LYS A 293 11.12 -4.73 10.50
N TRP A 294 11.25 -3.46 10.87
CA TRP A 294 10.26 -2.71 11.67
C TRP A 294 9.84 -1.42 10.93
N PRO A 295 9.07 -1.53 9.85
CA PRO A 295 8.50 -0.37 9.16
C PRO A 295 7.54 0.39 10.09
N MET A 296 7.52 1.72 9.96
CA MET A 296 6.62 2.58 10.73
C MET A 296 6.05 3.69 9.85
N GLY A 297 4.86 4.19 10.22
CA GLY A 297 4.23 5.31 9.54
C GLY A 297 5.02 6.60 9.69
N LYS A 298 5.78 6.97 8.65
CA LYS A 298 6.41 8.30 8.50
C LYS A 298 5.52 9.23 7.67
N ILE A 299 4.29 9.43 8.12
CA ILE A 299 3.26 10.24 7.46
C ILE A 299 2.39 10.92 8.52
N PHE A 300 1.79 12.07 8.19
CA PHE A 300 0.77 12.67 9.06
C PHE A 300 -0.41 11.70 9.26
N GLY A 301 -0.83 11.51 10.51
CA GLY A 301 -1.75 10.41 10.92
C GLY A 301 -1.02 9.13 11.37
N GLY A 302 0.30 9.05 11.19
CA GLY A 302 1.14 7.94 11.65
C GLY A 302 0.77 6.60 11.01
N THR A 303 0.96 5.52 11.78
CA THR A 303 0.70 4.15 11.31
C THR A 303 -0.78 3.87 11.00
N SER A 304 -1.73 4.69 11.49
CA SER A 304 -3.16 4.55 11.15
C SER A 304 -3.44 4.70 9.64
N ARG A 305 -2.54 5.36 8.89
CA ARG A 305 -2.60 5.51 7.43
C ARG A 305 -2.11 4.29 6.66
N LEU A 306 -1.42 3.35 7.30
CA LEU A 306 -0.75 2.22 6.67
C LEU A 306 -1.19 0.85 7.21
N ASN A 307 -1.79 0.80 8.41
CA ASN A 307 -2.15 -0.46 9.08
C ASN A 307 -3.21 -1.29 8.32
N TYR A 308 -3.48 -2.50 8.80
CA TYR A 308 -4.54 -3.38 8.28
C TYR A 308 -5.99 -2.91 8.58
N MET A 309 -6.16 -1.71 9.15
CA MET A 309 -7.44 -1.12 9.55
C MET A 309 -8.23 -1.91 10.59
N LEU A 310 -7.68 -2.99 11.16
CA LEU A 310 -8.39 -3.84 12.11
C LEU A 310 -8.88 -3.07 13.35
N TYR A 311 -10.16 -3.28 13.68
CA TYR A 311 -10.79 -2.80 14.90
C TYR A 311 -10.95 -3.94 15.90
N VAL A 312 -10.06 -3.95 16.90
CA VAL A 312 -10.13 -4.85 18.05
C VAL A 312 -9.90 -4.02 19.31
N ARG A 313 -10.76 -4.18 20.31
CA ARG A 313 -10.72 -3.37 21.54
C ARG A 313 -9.79 -3.90 22.62
N GLY A 314 -9.38 -5.16 22.58
CA GLY A 314 -8.72 -5.82 23.72
C GLY A 314 -9.72 -6.37 24.74
N HIS A 315 -9.24 -7.25 25.61
CA HIS A 315 -10.00 -7.80 26.72
C HIS A 315 -10.06 -6.78 27.87
N PRO A 316 -11.18 -6.63 28.61
CA PRO A 316 -11.33 -5.60 29.64
C PRO A 316 -10.25 -5.61 30.73
N LEU A 317 -9.86 -6.81 31.16
CA LEU A 317 -8.82 -6.99 32.18
C LEU A 317 -7.42 -6.57 31.71
N ASP A 318 -7.20 -6.42 30.40
CA ASP A 318 -5.94 -5.85 29.88
C ASP A 318 -5.76 -4.40 30.31
N TYR A 319 -6.82 -3.75 30.81
CA TYR A 319 -6.87 -2.34 31.19
C TYR A 319 -7.12 -2.13 32.69
N ASP A 320 -6.99 -3.15 33.53
CA ASP A 320 -7.23 -3.02 34.98
C ASP A 320 -6.28 -2.01 35.64
N TRP A 321 -5.10 -1.80 35.06
CA TRP A 321 -4.15 -0.74 35.44
C TRP A 321 -4.67 0.68 35.14
N PHE A 322 -5.74 0.82 34.36
CA PHE A 322 -6.34 2.11 34.01
C PHE A 322 -7.87 2.06 33.96
N PRO A 323 -8.53 2.14 35.13
CA PRO A 323 -9.97 1.94 35.23
C PRO A 323 -10.78 2.95 34.41
N ASN A 324 -11.91 2.49 33.88
CA ASN A 324 -12.85 3.25 33.05
C ASN A 324 -12.26 3.72 31.70
N LEU A 325 -11.32 2.95 31.11
CA LEU A 325 -10.81 3.22 29.76
C LEU A 325 -11.79 2.82 28.65
N ILE A 326 -12.63 1.81 28.88
CA ILE A 326 -13.53 1.22 27.88
C ILE A 326 -14.85 2.01 27.70
N GLU A 327 -15.34 2.67 28.75
CA GLU A 327 -16.61 3.41 28.73
C GLU A 327 -16.67 4.64 27.80
N PRO A 328 -15.60 5.44 27.58
CA PRO A 328 -15.64 6.64 26.76
C PRO A 328 -15.97 6.41 25.27
N ILE A 329 -15.71 5.22 24.72
CA ILE A 329 -15.93 4.96 23.28
C ILE A 329 -17.41 4.98 22.89
N LYS A 330 -18.30 4.46 23.76
CA LYS A 330 -19.74 4.35 23.42
C LYS A 330 -20.41 5.71 23.19
N ARG A 331 -19.81 6.82 23.61
CA ARG A 331 -20.45 8.15 23.64
C ARG A 331 -20.09 9.08 22.48
N ASN A 332 -19.05 8.81 21.70
CA ASN A 332 -18.59 9.75 20.68
C ASN A 332 -18.53 9.07 19.29
N ASN A 333 -19.35 9.56 18.35
CA ASN A 333 -19.31 9.27 16.90
C ASN A 333 -18.02 9.80 16.23
N THR A 334 -16.87 9.70 16.89
CA THR A 334 -15.58 10.19 16.37
C THR A 334 -14.88 9.17 15.50
N MET A 335 -15.13 7.87 15.70
CA MET A 335 -14.55 6.79 14.90
C MET A 335 -15.58 6.21 13.94
N HIS A 336 -15.13 5.84 12.74
CA HIS A 336 -15.95 5.12 11.76
C HIS A 336 -15.47 3.68 11.71
N ILE A 337 -16.37 2.77 12.07
CA ILE A 337 -16.16 1.33 12.10
C ILE A 337 -17.17 0.73 11.12
N SER A 338 -16.70 -0.15 10.23
CA SER A 338 -17.55 -0.92 9.34
C SER A 338 -17.15 -2.40 9.39
N ASP A 339 -18.08 -3.27 9.01
CA ASP A 339 -17.75 -4.64 8.69
C ASP A 339 -17.04 -4.70 7.32
N LEU A 340 -16.65 -5.91 6.87
CA LEU A 340 -16.05 -6.13 5.56
C LEU A 340 -17.03 -5.77 4.43
N GLU A 341 -16.73 -4.71 3.67
CA GLU A 341 -17.47 -4.35 2.44
C GLU A 341 -17.28 -5.39 1.31
N TRP A 342 -16.17 -6.14 1.35
CA TRP A 342 -15.83 -7.17 0.40
C TRP A 342 -14.97 -8.27 1.05
N ASN A 343 -15.18 -9.53 0.65
CA ASN A 343 -14.38 -10.69 1.09
C ASN A 343 -14.36 -11.80 0.01
N THR A 344 -13.45 -12.75 0.14
CA THR A 344 -13.19 -13.88 -0.79
C THR A 344 -14.12 -15.09 -0.58
N GLY A 345 -15.05 -15.04 0.37
CA GLY A 345 -15.81 -16.20 0.84
C GLY A 345 -15.02 -17.16 1.74
N LEU A 346 -13.69 -17.01 1.84
CA LEU A 346 -12.85 -17.79 2.77
C LEU A 346 -13.30 -17.58 4.22
N ALA A 347 -13.69 -16.34 4.56
CA ALA A 347 -14.18 -16.00 5.89
C ALA A 347 -15.28 -16.96 6.40
N ASP A 348 -16.29 -17.24 5.57
CA ASP A 348 -17.42 -18.09 5.98
C ASP A 348 -17.01 -19.55 6.18
N ILE A 349 -16.07 -20.04 5.36
CA ILE A 349 -15.55 -21.40 5.45
C ILE A 349 -14.72 -21.57 6.73
N ILE A 350 -13.89 -20.58 7.04
CA ILE A 350 -13.08 -20.57 8.27
C ILE A 350 -13.99 -20.54 9.50
N LEU A 351 -14.97 -19.65 9.54
CA LEU A 351 -15.91 -19.56 10.66
C LEU A 351 -16.71 -20.86 10.84
N LYS A 352 -17.12 -21.51 9.74
CA LYS A 352 -17.74 -22.83 9.80
C LYS A 352 -16.79 -23.90 10.37
N GLY A 353 -15.52 -23.92 9.96
CA GLY A 353 -14.51 -24.83 10.53
C GLY A 353 -14.31 -24.59 12.03
N LEU A 354 -14.31 -23.34 12.47
CA LEU A 354 -14.22 -22.97 13.88
C LEU A 354 -15.46 -23.43 14.67
N GLN A 355 -16.66 -23.35 14.08
CA GLN A 355 -17.87 -23.93 14.68
C GLN A 355 -17.78 -25.46 14.83
N GLU A 356 -17.22 -26.16 13.84
CA GLU A 356 -16.96 -27.62 13.94
C GLU A 356 -15.99 -27.97 15.08
N LEU A 357 -15.11 -27.05 15.47
CA LEU A 357 -14.24 -27.16 16.64
C LEU A 357 -14.88 -26.65 17.94
N ASN A 358 -16.20 -26.43 17.96
CA ASN A 358 -16.95 -25.88 19.08
C ASN A 358 -16.40 -24.54 19.60
N GLN A 359 -15.93 -23.68 18.69
CA GLN A 359 -15.52 -22.31 19.02
C GLN A 359 -16.69 -21.35 18.89
N ASP A 360 -16.73 -20.35 19.77
CA ASP A 360 -17.74 -19.30 19.75
C ASP A 360 -17.53 -18.37 18.55
N ILE A 361 -18.59 -18.13 17.79
CA ILE A 361 -18.62 -17.16 16.69
C ILE A 361 -19.45 -15.95 17.11
N GLY A 362 -18.85 -14.77 17.09
CA GLY A 362 -19.54 -13.54 17.49
C GLY A 362 -18.58 -12.37 17.61
N ASN A 363 -19.14 -11.17 17.67
CA ASN A 363 -18.34 -9.96 17.75
C ASN A 363 -17.58 -9.89 19.10
N ILE A 364 -16.27 -10.10 19.05
CA ILE A 364 -15.39 -10.07 20.22
C ILE A 364 -15.33 -8.68 20.87
N ASN A 365 -15.69 -7.62 20.15
CA ASN A 365 -15.73 -6.25 20.66
C ASN A 365 -16.98 -5.93 21.51
N ASP A 366 -18.05 -6.73 21.41
CA ASP A 366 -19.33 -6.47 22.08
C ASP A 366 -19.43 -7.20 23.43
N ASN A 367 -19.07 -8.48 23.44
CA ASN A 367 -19.21 -9.35 24.62
C ASN A 367 -17.91 -9.53 25.40
N PHE A 368 -16.78 -9.05 24.86
CA PHE A 368 -15.44 -9.22 25.44
C PHE A 368 -15.09 -10.67 25.82
N LYS A 369 -15.77 -11.62 25.21
CA LYS A 369 -15.51 -13.05 25.34
C LYS A 369 -14.60 -13.50 24.20
N ASN A 370 -13.87 -14.57 24.47
CA ASN A 370 -13.14 -15.26 23.42
C ASN A 370 -14.09 -15.77 22.35
N GLY A 371 -13.60 -15.80 21.13
CA GLY A 371 -14.39 -16.15 19.97
C GLY A 371 -13.79 -15.61 18.69
N PHE A 372 -14.49 -15.85 17.60
CA PHE A 372 -14.02 -15.54 16.25
C PHE A 372 -15.08 -14.76 15.48
N MET A 373 -14.64 -13.82 14.65
CA MET A 373 -15.52 -12.98 13.84
C MET A 373 -14.89 -12.64 12.50
N LYS A 374 -15.74 -12.20 11.57
CA LYS A 374 -15.27 -11.42 10.42
C LYS A 374 -14.64 -10.13 10.94
N ALA A 375 -13.55 -9.70 10.31
CA ALA A 375 -12.82 -8.52 10.73
C ALA A 375 -13.72 -7.27 10.68
N GLN A 376 -13.70 -6.48 11.76
CA GLN A 376 -14.23 -5.12 11.76
C GLN A 376 -13.11 -4.14 11.47
N LEU A 377 -13.42 -3.05 10.78
CA LEU A 377 -12.43 -2.17 10.17
C LEU A 377 -12.67 -0.70 10.51
N PHE A 378 -11.59 0.04 10.72
CA PHE A 378 -11.55 1.50 10.70
C PHE A 378 -11.73 2.01 9.27
N MET A 379 -12.99 2.10 8.84
CA MET A 379 -13.37 2.38 7.47
C MET A 379 -14.66 3.24 7.42
N GLU A 380 -14.74 4.08 6.41
CA GLU A 380 -15.85 5.00 6.15
C GLU A 380 -16.17 4.96 4.65
N ASN A 381 -17.32 4.38 4.27
CA ASN A 381 -17.77 4.24 2.88
C ASN A 381 -16.72 3.55 1.98
N GLY A 382 -16.22 2.38 2.39
CA GLY A 382 -15.17 1.63 1.69
C GLY A 382 -13.76 2.22 1.79
N LYS A 383 -13.60 3.44 2.31
CA LYS A 383 -12.32 4.14 2.39
C LYS A 383 -11.72 4.00 3.78
N ARG A 384 -10.39 3.86 3.85
CA ARG A 384 -9.63 3.93 5.11
C ARG A 384 -10.07 5.13 5.96
N TRP A 385 -10.37 4.85 7.22
CA TRP A 385 -10.54 5.87 8.24
C TRP A 385 -9.28 5.93 9.11
N SER A 386 -8.71 7.13 9.26
CA SER A 386 -7.47 7.37 10.01
C SER A 386 -7.60 8.63 10.87
N THR A 387 -6.83 8.69 11.96
CA THR A 387 -7.04 9.66 13.05
C THR A 387 -6.78 11.11 12.65
N ASP A 388 -5.98 11.35 11.60
CA ASP A 388 -5.76 12.67 10.99
C ASP A 388 -7.05 13.31 10.48
N LYS A 389 -8.07 12.51 10.12
CA LYS A 389 -9.39 13.01 9.74
C LYS A 389 -10.04 13.88 10.81
N LEU A 390 -9.78 13.59 12.09
CA LEU A 390 -10.29 14.36 13.21
C LEU A 390 -9.66 15.77 13.26
N LEU A 391 -8.42 15.92 12.82
CA LEU A 391 -7.67 17.17 12.88
C LEU A 391 -8.13 18.17 11.82
N TYR A 392 -8.55 17.70 10.63
CA TYR A 392 -9.08 18.57 9.57
C TYR A 392 -10.29 19.40 10.03
N LYS A 393 -11.12 18.87 10.95
CA LYS A 393 -12.27 19.61 11.53
C LYS A 393 -11.84 20.85 12.31
N TYR A 394 -10.61 20.88 12.86
CA TYR A 394 -10.13 21.95 13.75
C TYR A 394 -9.11 22.90 13.10
N LEU A 395 -8.73 22.65 11.84
CA LEU A 395 -7.78 23.48 11.08
C LEU A 395 -8.25 24.91 10.90
N LYS A 396 -9.56 25.18 10.96
CA LYS A 396 -10.10 26.47 10.56
C LYS A 396 -9.69 27.64 11.44
N ASN A 397 -9.21 27.49 12.70
CA ASN A 397 -8.73 28.64 13.52
C ASN A 397 -7.94 28.34 14.83
N LYS A 398 -7.69 27.08 15.23
CA LYS A 398 -7.08 26.78 16.55
C LYS A 398 -5.89 25.82 16.55
N LEU A 399 -5.53 25.27 15.39
CA LEU A 399 -4.51 24.24 15.27
C LEU A 399 -3.53 24.59 14.16
N THR A 400 -2.24 24.70 14.50
CA THR A 400 -1.15 24.83 13.54
C THR A 400 -0.51 23.47 13.34
N ILE A 401 -0.42 23.02 12.08
CA ILE A 401 0.23 21.76 11.72
C ILE A 401 1.48 22.08 10.91
N ILE A 402 2.62 21.56 11.34
CA ILE A 402 3.90 21.68 10.62
C ILE A 402 4.30 20.28 10.18
N THR A 403 4.34 20.05 8.86
CA THR A 403 4.79 18.78 8.27
C THR A 403 6.25 18.88 7.85
N HIS A 404 6.88 17.74 7.55
CA HIS A 404 8.32 17.67 7.19
C HIS A 404 9.23 18.30 8.26
N ALA A 405 8.82 18.19 9.52
CA ALA A 405 9.53 18.68 10.69
C ALA A 405 10.02 17.49 11.54
N HIS A 406 11.33 17.35 11.69
CA HIS A 406 11.96 16.31 12.51
C HIS A 406 12.28 16.88 13.90
N VAL A 407 11.58 16.41 14.93
CA VAL A 407 11.85 16.82 16.32
C VAL A 407 13.14 16.16 16.79
N GLU A 408 14.10 16.97 17.24
CA GLU A 408 15.38 16.46 17.73
C GLU A 408 15.33 16.15 19.22
N LYS A 409 14.76 17.07 20.00
CA LYS A 409 14.67 17.01 21.46
C LYS A 409 13.64 17.97 22.02
N VAL A 410 13.21 17.70 23.24
CA VAL A 410 12.48 18.63 24.11
C VAL A 410 13.47 19.62 24.69
N LEU A 411 13.07 20.89 24.73
CA LEU A 411 13.82 21.95 25.40
C LEU A 411 13.43 21.98 26.88
N MET A 412 14.43 21.89 27.75
CA MET A 412 14.25 21.78 29.19
C MET A 412 14.94 22.93 29.92
N GLU A 413 14.27 23.52 30.91
CA GLU A 413 14.85 24.41 31.91
C GLU A 413 14.80 23.71 33.27
N SER A 414 15.96 23.26 33.75
CA SER A 414 16.06 22.31 34.87
C SER A 414 15.20 21.08 34.62
N ASN A 415 14.06 20.93 35.31
CA ASN A 415 13.12 19.82 35.12
C ASN A 415 11.81 20.21 34.44
N ARG A 416 11.69 21.44 33.90
CA ARG A 416 10.49 21.93 33.22
C ARG A 416 10.67 21.91 31.70
N ALA A 417 9.73 21.28 30.99
CA ALA A 417 9.68 21.37 29.54
C ALA A 417 9.15 22.74 29.11
N ILE A 418 9.89 23.43 28.25
CA ILE A 418 9.57 24.77 27.75
C ILE A 418 9.23 24.80 26.25
N GLY A 419 9.46 23.70 25.54
CA GLY A 419 9.23 23.63 24.11
C GLY A 419 9.93 22.47 23.44
N VAL A 420 10.04 22.51 22.12
CA VAL A 420 10.76 21.52 21.31
C VAL A 420 11.70 22.20 20.31
N GLN A 421 12.81 21.54 20.02
CA GLN A 421 13.69 21.87 18.91
C GLN A 421 13.44 20.89 17.77
N PHE A 422 13.28 21.41 16.56
CA PHE A 422 13.03 20.59 15.38
C PHE A 422 13.73 21.15 14.14
N ILE A 423 13.97 20.30 13.16
CA ILE A 423 14.53 20.66 11.86
C ILE A 423 13.43 20.61 10.81
N ALA A 424 13.28 21.69 10.05
CA ALA A 424 12.42 21.76 8.88
C ALA A 424 13.15 22.52 7.77
N LEU A 425 13.01 22.12 6.51
CA LEU A 425 13.68 22.78 5.38
C LEU A 425 15.20 22.97 5.62
N ASN A 426 15.85 21.97 6.21
CA ASN A 426 17.28 21.99 6.61
C ASN A 426 17.69 23.13 7.55
N LYS A 427 16.74 23.72 8.29
CA LYS A 427 16.98 24.74 9.31
C LYS A 427 16.44 24.28 10.66
N THR A 428 17.16 24.64 11.71
CA THR A 428 16.74 24.36 13.09
C THR A 428 15.80 25.45 13.60
N PHE A 429 14.65 25.04 14.12
CA PHE A 429 13.64 25.90 14.71
C PHE A 429 13.37 25.49 16.16
N LYS A 430 12.81 26.43 16.93
CA LYS A 430 12.33 26.20 18.30
C LYS A 430 10.87 26.59 18.39
N ALA A 431 10.02 25.71 18.90
CA ALA A 431 8.64 26.01 19.25
C ALA A 431 8.51 26.04 20.77
N ILE A 432 8.12 27.19 21.32
CA ILE A 432 7.99 27.40 22.77
C ILE A 432 6.55 27.12 23.21
N ALA A 433 6.40 26.28 24.22
CA ALA A 433 5.11 25.90 24.79
C ALA A 433 4.79 26.78 26.01
N LYS A 434 3.65 27.49 25.97
CA LYS A 434 3.19 28.29 27.12
C LYS A 434 2.73 27.41 28.29
N ARG A 435 2.18 26.24 27.99
CA ARG A 435 1.61 25.31 28.98
C ARG A 435 2.40 24.02 28.99
N ASP A 436 2.12 23.13 28.06
CA ASP A 436 2.56 21.74 28.13
C ASP A 436 3.15 21.27 26.79
N VAL A 437 4.12 20.36 26.87
CA VAL A 437 4.67 19.59 25.75
C VAL A 437 4.15 18.16 25.86
N ILE A 438 3.59 17.63 24.77
CA ILE A 438 3.05 16.28 24.71
C ILE A 438 3.79 15.54 23.58
N LEU A 439 4.44 14.43 23.91
CA LEU A 439 5.11 13.55 22.94
C LEU A 439 4.15 12.45 22.48
N CYS A 440 4.05 12.28 21.16
CA CYS A 440 3.23 11.28 20.49
C CYS A 440 4.02 10.65 19.31
N ALA A 441 5.31 10.39 19.49
CA ALA A 441 6.20 9.91 18.43
C ALA A 441 6.27 8.37 18.36
N GLY A 442 5.39 7.67 19.08
CA GLY A 442 5.26 6.21 19.08
C GLY A 442 6.33 5.51 19.91
N ALA A 443 6.20 4.19 20.04
CA ALA A 443 7.09 3.34 20.84
C ALA A 443 8.58 3.37 20.42
N ILE A 444 8.91 3.92 19.27
CA ILE A 444 10.31 4.05 18.83
C ILE A 444 10.78 5.51 18.87
N GLY A 445 9.97 6.44 18.36
CA GLY A 445 10.35 7.86 18.28
C GLY A 445 10.36 8.56 19.63
N THR A 446 9.38 8.28 20.50
CA THR A 446 9.25 8.91 21.81
C THR A 446 10.43 8.62 22.74
N PRO A 447 10.84 7.36 22.99
CA PRO A 447 11.99 7.10 23.86
C PRO A 447 13.28 7.72 23.31
N LYS A 448 13.45 7.75 21.98
CA LYS A 448 14.58 8.42 21.33
C LYS A 448 14.60 9.93 21.63
N ILE A 449 13.47 10.62 21.48
CA ILE A 449 13.37 12.06 21.76
C ILE A 449 13.63 12.33 23.24
N LEU A 450 13.07 11.53 24.17
CA LEU A 450 13.31 11.68 25.61
C LEU A 450 14.79 11.50 25.96
N MET A 451 15.44 10.45 25.46
CA MET A 451 16.86 10.20 25.71
C MET A 451 17.74 11.33 25.16
N LEU A 452 17.48 11.83 23.94
CA LEU A 452 18.18 12.98 23.36
C LEU A 452 17.92 14.30 24.13
N SER A 453 16.85 14.34 24.92
CA SER A 453 16.50 15.45 25.81
C SER A 453 17.15 15.34 27.20
N GLY A 454 17.92 14.27 27.46
CA GLY A 454 18.55 14.02 28.76
C GLY A 454 17.67 13.25 29.75
N ILE A 455 16.59 12.60 29.29
CA ILE A 455 15.68 11.81 30.12
C ILE A 455 15.76 10.35 29.68
N GLY A 456 16.35 9.50 30.51
CA GLY A 456 16.59 8.09 30.19
C GLY A 456 17.69 7.47 31.04
N PRO A 457 18.15 6.24 30.72
CA PRO A 457 19.08 5.52 31.57
C PRO A 457 20.41 6.27 31.71
N LYS A 458 20.73 6.70 32.94
CA LYS A 458 21.85 7.62 33.22
C LYS A 458 23.16 7.20 32.56
N LYS A 459 23.57 5.95 32.77
CA LYS A 459 24.83 5.41 32.22
C LYS A 459 24.87 5.50 30.69
N HIS A 460 23.78 5.12 30.01
CA HIS A 460 23.69 5.17 28.55
C HIS A 460 23.78 6.59 27.99
N LEU A 461 23.15 7.56 28.68
CA LEU A 461 23.21 8.97 28.31
C LEU A 461 24.61 9.56 28.51
N GLU A 462 25.27 9.23 29.62
CA GLU A 462 26.64 9.64 29.93
C GLU A 462 27.64 9.11 28.89
N ASP A 463 27.52 7.84 28.50
CA ASP A 463 28.35 7.19 27.48
C ASP A 463 28.25 7.92 26.11
N LEU A 464 27.09 8.51 25.80
CA LEU A 464 26.83 9.28 24.59
C LEU A 464 27.05 10.80 24.75
N LYS A 465 27.60 11.24 25.89
CA LYS A 465 27.87 12.65 26.22
C LYS A 465 26.61 13.51 26.20
N ILE A 466 25.49 12.97 26.64
CA ILE A 466 24.21 13.69 26.80
C ILE A 466 24.07 14.08 28.27
N ASN A 467 23.76 15.36 28.54
CA ASN A 467 23.54 15.82 29.90
C ASN A 467 22.28 15.16 30.50
N VAL A 468 22.44 14.49 31.64
CA VAL A 468 21.35 13.77 32.32
C VAL A 468 20.52 14.75 33.14
N ILE A 469 19.25 14.88 32.79
CA ILE A 469 18.24 15.64 33.53
C ILE A 469 17.49 14.72 34.49
N LYS A 470 17.11 13.53 34.02
CA LYS A 470 16.41 12.55 34.84
C LYS A 470 16.78 11.13 34.42
N ASP A 471 17.19 10.34 35.41
CA ASP A 471 17.42 8.91 35.27
C ASP A 471 16.08 8.17 35.34
N LEU A 472 15.67 7.55 34.23
CA LEU A 472 14.44 6.78 34.06
C LEU A 472 14.72 5.61 33.10
N PRO A 473 14.01 4.48 33.19
CA PRO A 473 14.20 3.32 32.32
C PRO A 473 13.61 3.52 30.90
N VAL A 474 13.79 4.70 30.31
CA VAL A 474 13.31 5.02 28.96
C VAL A 474 13.98 4.11 27.94
N GLY A 475 13.17 3.54 27.05
CA GLY A 475 13.60 2.60 26.01
C GLY A 475 13.65 1.14 26.47
N GLN A 476 13.48 0.84 27.77
CA GLN A 476 13.39 -0.53 28.27
C GLN A 476 11.95 -1.06 28.14
N HIS A 477 11.74 -2.36 28.40
CA HIS A 477 10.43 -3.02 28.31
C HIS A 477 9.76 -2.89 26.93
N LEU A 478 10.54 -2.99 25.85
CA LEU A 478 9.99 -3.05 24.50
C LEU A 478 9.26 -4.39 24.32
N VAL A 479 7.96 -4.32 24.07
CA VAL A 479 7.13 -5.50 23.77
C VAL A 479 6.46 -5.32 22.41
N ASP A 480 6.20 -6.43 21.72
CA ASP A 480 5.50 -6.44 20.44
C ASP A 480 4.75 -7.77 20.27
N HIS A 481 3.60 -7.73 19.60
CA HIS A 481 2.91 -8.95 19.17
C HIS A 481 3.70 -9.60 18.04
N VAL A 482 3.99 -10.89 18.17
CA VAL A 482 4.69 -11.67 17.15
C VAL A 482 3.78 -12.73 16.54
N LEU A 483 3.99 -13.01 15.25
CA LEU A 483 3.26 -14.02 14.51
C LEU A 483 4.20 -14.90 13.68
N THR A 484 3.68 -16.05 13.26
CA THR A 484 4.38 -17.02 12.40
C THR A 484 3.39 -17.68 11.42
N GLY A 485 3.84 -18.68 10.65
CA GLY A 485 2.95 -19.52 9.84
C GLY A 485 2.49 -18.90 8.53
N ILE A 486 3.26 -17.96 7.96
CA ILE A 486 2.96 -17.37 6.64
C ILE A 486 3.06 -18.45 5.56
N ASP A 487 2.07 -18.51 4.66
CA ASP A 487 1.93 -19.47 3.55
C ASP A 487 1.95 -20.94 3.97
N LEU A 488 1.64 -21.22 5.24
CA LEU A 488 1.68 -22.58 5.77
C LEU A 488 0.51 -23.43 5.25
N ILE A 489 -0.59 -22.82 4.82
CA ILE A 489 -1.80 -23.53 4.38
C ILE A 489 -1.96 -23.43 2.87
N MET A 490 -2.05 -24.60 2.22
CA MET A 490 -2.23 -24.74 0.79
C MET A 490 -3.65 -25.19 0.47
N LEU A 491 -4.17 -24.76 -0.68
CA LEU A 491 -5.51 -25.10 -1.16
C LEU A 491 -5.44 -25.77 -2.54
N ASN A 492 -6.19 -26.85 -2.73
CA ASN A 492 -6.36 -27.47 -4.05
C ASN A 492 -7.38 -26.74 -4.93
N LYS A 493 -8.26 -25.92 -4.34
CA LYS A 493 -9.24 -25.10 -5.05
C LYS A 493 -8.87 -23.62 -4.96
N SER A 494 -9.13 -22.88 -6.03
CA SER A 494 -9.02 -21.42 -6.00
C SER A 494 -10.13 -20.83 -5.14
N THR A 495 -9.79 -19.86 -4.30
CA THR A 495 -10.74 -19.05 -3.51
C THR A 495 -11.41 -17.96 -4.34
N GLY A 496 -11.23 -17.96 -5.67
CA GLY A 496 -11.80 -16.97 -6.57
C GLY A 496 -11.12 -15.59 -6.49
N PHE A 497 -10.12 -15.42 -5.62
CA PHE A 497 -9.38 -14.17 -5.48
C PHE A 497 -8.00 -14.24 -6.12
N SER A 498 -7.83 -13.39 -7.12
CA SER A 498 -6.55 -13.11 -7.75
C SER A 498 -6.21 -11.63 -7.58
N MET A 499 -4.94 -11.30 -7.35
CA MET A 499 -4.48 -9.91 -7.36
C MET A 499 -4.82 -9.24 -8.71
N THR A 500 -4.90 -10.00 -9.81
CA THR A 500 -5.34 -9.50 -11.12
C THR A 500 -6.81 -9.05 -11.14
N SER A 501 -7.69 -9.63 -10.31
CA SER A 501 -9.10 -9.19 -10.21
C SER A 501 -9.25 -7.79 -9.60
N THR A 502 -8.24 -7.34 -8.83
CA THR A 502 -8.18 -5.95 -8.36
C THR A 502 -7.78 -4.99 -9.48
N LEU A 503 -7.06 -5.46 -10.51
CA LEU A 503 -6.68 -4.63 -11.64
C LEU A 503 -7.84 -4.39 -12.61
N ASN A 504 -9.01 -5.03 -12.47
CA ASN A 504 -10.13 -4.75 -13.35
C ASN A 504 -10.62 -3.28 -13.23
N PRO A 505 -10.76 -2.53 -14.35
CA PRO A 505 -11.29 -1.16 -14.35
C PRO A 505 -12.63 -0.98 -13.63
N MET A 506 -13.56 -1.94 -13.75
CA MET A 506 -14.84 -1.93 -13.06
C MET A 506 -14.67 -2.09 -11.55
N SER A 507 -13.66 -2.81 -11.08
CA SER A 507 -13.33 -2.89 -9.65
C SER A 507 -12.92 -1.51 -9.12
N ALA A 508 -12.13 -0.74 -9.88
CA ALA A 508 -11.77 0.63 -9.53
C ALA A 508 -13.00 1.56 -9.58
N LEU A 509 -13.82 1.49 -10.63
CA LEU A 509 -15.03 2.30 -10.77
C LEU A 509 -16.01 2.06 -9.60
N ASN A 510 -16.26 0.79 -9.26
CA ASN A 510 -17.12 0.41 -8.14
C ASN A 510 -16.60 0.95 -6.81
N TYR A 511 -15.29 0.96 -6.60
CA TYR A 511 -14.68 1.52 -5.41
C TYR A 511 -14.87 3.05 -5.34
N PHE A 512 -14.57 3.77 -6.42
CA PHE A 512 -14.65 5.24 -6.40
C PHE A 512 -16.08 5.77 -6.36
N LEU A 513 -17.03 5.11 -7.02
CA LEU A 513 -18.44 5.53 -7.05
C LEU A 513 -19.24 5.03 -5.84
N PHE A 514 -19.03 3.77 -5.43
CA PHE A 514 -19.90 3.12 -4.45
C PHE A 514 -19.18 2.72 -3.17
N GLY A 515 -17.85 2.85 -3.09
CA GLY A 515 -17.07 2.40 -1.93
C GLY A 515 -17.12 0.88 -1.75
N LYS A 516 -17.23 0.11 -2.84
CA LYS A 516 -17.40 -1.34 -2.82
C LYS A 516 -16.38 -2.05 -3.71
N GLY A 517 -16.25 -3.36 -3.51
CA GLY A 517 -15.43 -4.24 -4.34
C GLY A 517 -14.03 -4.50 -3.78
N PRO A 518 -13.17 -5.21 -4.54
CA PRO A 518 -11.89 -5.73 -4.04
C PRO A 518 -10.91 -4.68 -3.51
N TRP A 519 -11.05 -3.41 -3.91
CA TRP A 519 -10.20 -2.31 -3.44
C TRP A 519 -10.51 -1.86 -2.00
N THR A 520 -11.63 -2.30 -1.45
CA THR A 520 -11.95 -2.13 -0.01
C THR A 520 -11.24 -3.16 0.86
N PHE A 521 -10.65 -4.21 0.25
CA PHE A 521 -10.04 -5.30 0.96
C PHE A 521 -8.81 -4.86 1.76
N THR A 522 -8.69 -5.34 3.00
CA THR A 522 -7.68 -4.85 3.95
C THR A 522 -6.55 -5.83 4.18
N GLY A 523 -6.66 -7.08 3.70
CA GLY A 523 -5.67 -8.13 3.91
C GLY A 523 -6.09 -9.21 4.90
N VAL A 524 -7.02 -8.92 5.82
CA VAL A 524 -7.45 -9.84 6.89
C VAL A 524 -8.96 -9.97 6.88
N GLU A 525 -9.46 -11.21 6.84
CA GLU A 525 -10.90 -11.47 6.76
C GLU A 525 -11.51 -11.99 8.06
N VAL A 526 -10.78 -12.84 8.78
CA VAL A 526 -11.23 -13.43 10.03
C VAL A 526 -10.17 -13.18 11.08
N LEU A 527 -10.65 -12.83 12.27
CA LEU A 527 -9.82 -12.76 13.46
C LEU A 527 -10.59 -13.31 14.66
N GLY A 528 -9.85 -13.77 15.65
CA GLY A 528 -10.43 -14.23 16.90
C GLY A 528 -9.39 -14.55 17.94
N THR A 529 -9.81 -14.61 19.20
CA THR A 529 -8.94 -14.87 20.35
C THR A 529 -9.31 -16.18 21.02
N PHE A 530 -8.31 -16.89 21.52
CA PHE A 530 -8.47 -18.16 22.22
C PHE A 530 -7.31 -18.36 23.20
N HIS A 531 -7.42 -19.38 24.04
CA HIS A 531 -6.41 -19.75 25.01
C HIS A 531 -5.50 -20.86 24.49
N SER A 532 -4.22 -20.73 24.79
CA SER A 532 -3.27 -21.85 24.79
C SER A 532 -3.70 -22.93 25.79
N SER A 533 -3.16 -24.14 25.63
CA SER A 533 -3.41 -25.24 26.56
C SER A 533 -2.98 -24.90 27.99
N MET A 534 -1.94 -24.07 28.15
CA MET A 534 -1.39 -23.63 29.43
C MET A 534 -2.29 -22.63 30.15
N GLN A 535 -3.01 -21.77 29.41
CA GLN A 535 -3.83 -20.71 30.01
C GLN A 535 -5.33 -20.99 30.10
N LYS A 536 -5.82 -22.03 29.40
CA LYS A 536 -7.25 -22.34 29.29
C LYS A 536 -8.01 -22.44 30.63
N ASN A 537 -7.34 -22.85 31.70
CA ASN A 537 -7.95 -23.01 33.03
C ASN A 537 -7.36 -22.07 34.10
N THR A 538 -6.44 -21.19 33.75
CA THR A 538 -5.68 -20.37 34.71
C THR A 538 -5.93 -18.87 34.55
N SER A 539 -6.36 -18.42 33.37
CA SER A 539 -6.64 -17.02 33.07
C SER A 539 -7.90 -16.87 32.25
N SER A 540 -8.67 -15.81 32.48
CA SER A 540 -9.76 -15.41 31.60
C SER A 540 -9.28 -14.62 30.38
N ILE A 541 -8.06 -14.07 30.43
CA ILE A 541 -7.46 -13.27 29.35
C ILE A 541 -6.88 -14.23 28.29
N PRO A 542 -7.22 -14.08 27.00
CA PRO A 542 -6.63 -14.90 25.94
C PRO A 542 -5.18 -14.52 25.67
N ASP A 543 -4.36 -15.51 25.36
CA ASP A 543 -2.93 -15.37 25.04
C ASP A 543 -2.61 -15.60 23.56
N LEU A 544 -3.58 -16.08 22.78
CA LEU A 544 -3.48 -16.27 21.34
C LEU A 544 -4.59 -15.55 20.57
N GLN A 545 -4.21 -14.98 19.43
CA GLN A 545 -5.12 -14.52 18.37
C GLN A 545 -4.82 -15.28 17.08
N ILE A 546 -5.83 -15.50 16.23
CA ILE A 546 -5.61 -15.88 14.84
C ILE A 546 -5.94 -14.72 13.93
N MET A 547 -5.13 -14.52 12.90
CA MET A 547 -5.39 -13.63 11.78
C MET A 547 -5.40 -14.45 10.49
N VAL A 548 -6.52 -14.41 9.77
CA VAL A 548 -6.67 -15.11 8.49
C VAL A 548 -6.52 -14.15 7.33
N MET A 549 -5.50 -14.41 6.52
CA MET A 549 -5.17 -13.66 5.31
C MET A 549 -5.37 -14.58 4.10
N PRO A 550 -6.29 -14.24 3.17
CA PRO A 550 -6.61 -15.07 1.99
C PRO A 550 -5.54 -15.01 0.90
N LEU A 551 -4.47 -14.23 1.10
CA LEU A 551 -3.32 -14.13 0.21
C LEU A 551 -2.06 -14.52 0.96
N GLY A 552 -1.24 -15.36 0.33
CA GLY A 552 0.10 -15.66 0.77
C GLY A 552 1.19 -14.75 0.18
N LEU A 553 2.37 -14.76 0.81
CA LEU A 553 3.62 -14.15 0.32
C LEU A 553 3.96 -14.60 -1.11
N SER A 554 3.67 -15.84 -1.47
CA SER A 554 3.98 -16.37 -2.81
C SER A 554 3.12 -15.75 -3.92
N ARG A 555 1.97 -15.13 -3.58
CA ARG A 555 0.96 -14.67 -4.56
C ARG A 555 1.30 -13.35 -5.23
N ASP A 556 2.19 -12.55 -4.64
CA ASP A 556 2.69 -11.32 -5.26
C ASP A 556 4.03 -11.52 -5.98
N ASN A 557 4.47 -12.78 -6.13
CA ASN A 557 5.77 -13.17 -6.69
C ASN A 557 6.98 -12.51 -6.01
N GLY A 558 6.85 -12.11 -4.73
CA GLY A 558 7.94 -11.55 -3.94
C GLY A 558 8.29 -10.11 -4.31
N VAL A 559 7.35 -9.40 -4.96
CA VAL A 559 7.54 -8.01 -5.41
C VAL A 559 7.39 -7.01 -4.27
N VAL A 560 6.44 -7.21 -3.35
CA VAL A 560 6.09 -6.25 -2.30
C VAL A 560 6.19 -6.89 -0.91
N LEU A 561 5.53 -8.04 -0.70
CA LEU A 561 5.38 -8.68 0.60
C LEU A 561 6.71 -9.24 1.12
N LYS A 562 7.55 -9.81 0.26
CA LYS A 562 8.90 -10.29 0.60
C LYS A 562 9.72 -9.17 1.24
N GLU A 563 9.78 -8.02 0.58
CA GLU A 563 10.57 -6.90 1.06
C GLU A 563 9.98 -6.30 2.34
N ALA A 564 8.66 -6.18 2.42
CA ALA A 564 7.94 -5.65 3.58
C ALA A 564 8.11 -6.51 4.84
N MET A 565 8.09 -7.84 4.69
CA MET A 565 8.28 -8.80 5.78
C MET A 565 9.76 -9.05 6.12
N GLY A 566 10.69 -8.63 5.26
CA GLY A 566 12.11 -8.82 5.49
C GLY A 566 12.61 -10.25 5.26
N ILE A 567 11.90 -11.00 4.41
CA ILE A 567 12.32 -12.35 4.01
C ILE A 567 13.51 -12.24 3.03
N SER A 568 14.58 -13.02 3.28
CA SER A 568 15.76 -13.01 2.41
C SER A 568 15.46 -13.67 1.06
N ASP A 569 16.25 -13.34 0.04
CA ASP A 569 16.09 -13.92 -1.30
C ASP A 569 16.31 -15.44 -1.28
N GLU A 570 17.24 -15.93 -0.47
CA GLU A 570 17.52 -17.36 -0.30
C GLU A 570 16.30 -18.08 0.27
N VAL A 571 15.75 -17.61 1.39
CA VAL A 571 14.57 -18.19 2.04
C VAL A 571 13.34 -18.09 1.12
N TYR A 572 13.17 -16.96 0.43
CA TYR A 572 12.07 -16.77 -0.51
C TYR A 572 12.13 -17.78 -1.66
N ASN A 573 13.27 -17.85 -2.36
CA ASN A 573 13.46 -18.71 -3.52
C ASN A 573 13.34 -20.19 -3.16
N GLU A 574 13.83 -20.56 -1.97
CA GLU A 574 13.78 -21.95 -1.53
C GLU A 574 12.38 -22.34 -1.05
N TYR A 575 11.76 -21.57 -0.15
CA TYR A 575 10.55 -22.01 0.55
C TYR A 575 9.25 -21.55 -0.12
N PHE A 576 9.17 -20.27 -0.52
CA PHE A 576 7.92 -19.61 -0.94
C PHE A 576 7.73 -19.60 -2.46
N ALA A 577 8.77 -19.30 -3.23
CA ALA A 577 8.71 -19.23 -4.69
C ALA A 577 8.16 -20.50 -5.38
N PRO A 578 8.43 -21.74 -4.89
CA PRO A 578 7.85 -22.95 -5.48
C PRO A 578 6.31 -23.03 -5.40
N ASN A 579 5.67 -22.15 -4.62
CA ASN A 579 4.23 -22.09 -4.43
C ASN A 579 3.57 -20.86 -5.09
N SER A 580 4.28 -20.10 -5.93
CA SER A 580 3.74 -18.88 -6.58
C SER A 580 2.51 -19.13 -7.46
N TYR A 581 2.46 -20.30 -8.10
CA TYR A 581 1.35 -20.74 -8.96
C TYR A 581 0.29 -21.55 -8.20
N LYS A 582 0.46 -21.75 -6.89
CA LYS A 582 -0.48 -22.51 -6.05
C LYS A 582 -1.32 -21.57 -5.20
N ASN A 583 -2.49 -22.04 -4.78
CA ASN A 583 -3.35 -21.28 -3.88
C ASN A 583 -2.82 -21.47 -2.45
N THR A 584 -2.31 -20.40 -1.85
CA THR A 584 -1.84 -20.35 -0.47
C THR A 584 -2.67 -19.35 0.31
N ILE A 585 -2.98 -19.68 1.55
CA ILE A 585 -3.57 -18.78 2.53
C ILE A 585 -2.70 -18.79 3.78
N THR A 586 -2.82 -17.73 4.57
CA THR A 586 -2.18 -17.65 5.87
C THR A 586 -3.24 -17.67 6.97
N ILE A 587 -3.09 -18.60 7.91
CA ILE A 587 -3.80 -18.60 9.19
C ILE A 587 -2.70 -18.43 10.23
N ALA A 588 -2.43 -17.18 10.62
CA ALA A 588 -1.30 -16.86 11.49
C ALA A 588 -1.73 -16.85 12.95
N PRO A 589 -1.10 -17.64 13.84
CA PRO A 589 -1.23 -17.44 15.27
C PRO A 589 -0.39 -16.22 15.68
N VAL A 590 -0.96 -15.38 16.53
CA VAL A 590 -0.36 -14.16 17.06
C VAL A 590 -0.28 -14.30 18.57
N LEU A 591 0.91 -14.10 19.12
CA LEU A 591 1.16 -14.08 20.55
C LEU A 591 0.70 -12.73 21.13
N LEU A 592 -0.30 -12.76 22.03
CA LEU A 592 -0.92 -11.55 22.59
C LEU A 592 -0.18 -10.98 23.81
N HIS A 593 0.32 -11.86 24.68
CA HIS A 593 0.96 -11.45 25.93
C HIS A 593 2.39 -12.00 26.01
N PRO A 594 3.33 -11.49 25.19
CA PRO A 594 4.71 -11.95 25.20
C PRO A 594 5.37 -11.69 26.55
N LYS A 595 6.13 -12.67 27.03
CA LYS A 595 6.96 -12.53 28.23
C LYS A 595 8.36 -12.01 27.91
N SER A 596 8.78 -12.15 26.65
CA SER A 596 10.03 -11.58 26.14
C SER A 596 9.95 -10.06 26.07
N GLU A 597 10.94 -9.40 26.65
CA GLU A 597 11.06 -7.94 26.65
C GLU A 597 12.39 -7.50 26.05
N GLY A 598 12.31 -6.58 25.09
CA GLY A 598 13.44 -5.95 24.42
C GLY A 598 13.78 -4.57 24.96
N GLU A 599 14.61 -3.87 24.19
CA GLU A 599 14.98 -2.48 24.46
C GLU A 599 15.30 -1.66 23.20
N ILE A 600 15.19 -0.34 23.34
CA ILE A 600 15.60 0.68 22.38
C ILE A 600 16.68 1.55 23.00
N LYS A 601 17.81 1.66 22.32
CA LYS A 601 18.95 2.49 22.72
C LYS A 601 19.28 3.52 21.64
N LEU A 602 19.76 4.68 22.05
CA LEU A 602 20.40 5.60 21.11
C LEU A 602 21.68 4.98 20.56
N ARG A 603 21.91 5.12 19.25
CA ARG A 603 23.19 4.77 18.60
C ARG A 603 24.24 5.85 18.85
N SER A 604 23.83 7.12 18.76
CA SER A 604 24.64 8.29 19.03
C SER A 604 23.76 9.44 19.53
N ASN A 605 24.36 10.61 19.78
CA ASN A 605 23.63 11.84 20.10
C ASN A 605 23.08 12.57 18.85
N ASN A 606 23.24 11.99 17.65
CA ASN A 606 22.70 12.52 16.40
C ASN A 606 21.22 12.15 16.23
N SER A 607 20.36 13.15 16.10
CA SER A 607 18.92 12.97 15.96
C SER A 607 18.50 12.25 14.66
N PHE A 608 19.37 12.21 13.63
CA PHE A 608 19.10 11.53 12.36
C PHE A 608 19.52 10.05 12.33
N GLU A 609 20.38 9.61 13.25
CA GLU A 609 20.79 8.20 13.28
C GLU A 609 19.65 7.31 13.80
N LEU A 610 19.46 6.15 13.17
CA LEU A 610 18.47 5.19 13.62
C LEU A 610 18.85 4.61 14.98
N PRO A 611 17.87 4.46 15.91
CA PRO A 611 18.15 3.84 17.20
C PRO A 611 18.56 2.38 17.03
N LEU A 612 19.23 1.84 18.04
CA LEU A 612 19.44 0.41 18.21
C LEU A 612 18.15 -0.17 18.76
N ILE A 613 17.56 -1.14 18.06
CA ILE A 613 16.35 -1.84 18.49
C ILE A 613 16.74 -3.30 18.65
N ASP A 614 16.57 -3.82 19.86
CA ASP A 614 16.76 -5.23 20.17
C ASP A 614 15.48 -5.74 20.83
N PRO A 615 14.56 -6.36 20.08
CA PRO A 615 13.29 -6.80 20.63
C PRO A 615 13.42 -8.04 21.53
N LYS A 616 14.56 -8.75 21.48
CA LYS A 616 14.81 -9.97 22.27
C LYS A 616 13.67 -10.98 22.19
N TYR A 617 13.09 -11.14 21.01
CA TYR A 617 12.04 -12.13 20.76
C TYR A 617 12.48 -13.51 21.24
N PHE A 618 11.60 -14.18 21.98
CA PHE A 618 11.83 -15.49 22.58
C PHE A 618 13.02 -15.56 23.53
N SER A 619 13.39 -14.45 24.16
CA SER A 619 14.23 -14.50 25.37
C SER A 619 13.57 -15.29 26.50
N ASN A 620 12.25 -15.45 26.45
CA ASN A 620 11.49 -16.42 27.22
C ASN A 620 10.92 -17.53 26.31
N MET A 621 11.23 -18.79 26.61
CA MET A 621 10.82 -19.94 25.80
C MET A 621 9.32 -20.28 25.91
N ASP A 622 8.62 -19.79 26.94
CA ASP A 622 7.17 -19.97 27.07
C ASP A 622 6.40 -19.30 25.90
N ASP A 623 6.98 -18.25 25.32
CA ASP A 623 6.43 -17.57 24.15
C ASP A 623 6.40 -18.50 22.93
N ILE A 624 7.44 -19.32 22.76
CA ILE A 624 7.51 -20.33 21.69
C ILE A 624 6.48 -21.43 21.95
N ALA A 625 6.40 -21.95 23.18
CA ALA A 625 5.42 -22.99 23.53
C ALA A 625 3.97 -22.53 23.24
N THR A 626 3.66 -21.27 23.55
CA THR A 626 2.35 -20.66 23.27
C THR A 626 2.06 -20.59 21.76
N LEU A 627 3.03 -20.20 20.94
CA LEU A 627 2.88 -20.20 19.48
C LEU A 627 2.75 -21.61 18.88
N ILE A 628 3.42 -22.61 19.45
CA ILE A 628 3.26 -24.02 19.05
C ILE A 628 1.82 -24.47 19.27
N ASP A 629 1.22 -24.13 20.42
CA ASP A 629 -0.20 -24.40 20.67
C ASP A 629 -1.12 -23.75 19.63
N GLY A 630 -0.80 -22.53 19.20
CA GLY A 630 -1.47 -21.86 18.09
C GLY A 630 -1.39 -22.64 16.78
N LEU A 631 -0.20 -23.12 16.41
CA LEU A 631 0.01 -23.96 15.22
C LEU A 631 -0.73 -25.30 15.30
N GLN A 632 -0.77 -25.93 16.48
CA GLN A 632 -1.54 -27.15 16.71
C GLN A 632 -3.05 -26.91 16.62
N PHE A 633 -3.55 -25.76 17.07
CA PHE A 633 -4.94 -25.37 16.85
C PHE A 633 -5.26 -25.19 15.36
N ILE A 634 -4.37 -24.52 14.61
CA ILE A 634 -4.52 -24.35 13.16
C ILE A 634 -4.55 -25.69 12.44
N LYS A 635 -3.71 -26.65 12.84
CA LYS A 635 -3.73 -28.01 12.31
C LYS A 635 -5.10 -28.67 12.49
N LYS A 636 -5.68 -28.58 13.69
CA LYS A 636 -7.05 -29.08 13.95
C LYS A 636 -8.09 -28.38 13.08
N LEU A 637 -7.96 -27.08 12.87
CA LEU A 637 -8.86 -26.31 12.01
C LEU A 637 -8.79 -26.78 10.55
N VAL A 638 -7.59 -27.02 10.02
CA VAL A 638 -7.40 -27.52 8.65
C VAL A 638 -8.00 -28.93 8.45
N GLU A 639 -8.07 -29.73 9.51
CA GLU A 639 -8.65 -31.09 9.49
C GLU A 639 -10.19 -31.12 9.50
N THR A 640 -10.86 -29.98 9.72
CA THR A 640 -12.33 -29.87 9.70
C THR A 640 -12.92 -30.16 8.31
N ASN A 641 -14.20 -30.53 8.26
CA ASN A 641 -14.89 -30.80 7.00
C ASN A 641 -15.02 -29.52 6.16
N ALA A 642 -15.25 -28.37 6.79
CA ALA A 642 -15.26 -27.07 6.13
C ALA A 642 -13.94 -26.80 5.38
N MET A 643 -12.79 -26.96 6.04
CA MET A 643 -11.48 -26.71 5.42
C MET A 643 -11.11 -27.79 4.38
N LYS A 644 -11.45 -29.05 4.64
CA LYS A 644 -11.30 -30.13 3.65
C LYS A 644 -12.13 -29.90 2.38
N SER A 645 -13.28 -29.20 2.47
CA SER A 645 -14.13 -28.91 1.31
C SER A 645 -13.45 -28.04 0.25
N ILE A 646 -12.50 -27.20 0.65
CA ILE A 646 -11.63 -26.39 -0.23
C ILE A 646 -10.28 -27.05 -0.52
N GLY A 647 -10.11 -28.30 -0.07
CA GLY A 647 -8.88 -29.06 -0.22
C GLY A 647 -7.70 -28.41 0.53
N ALA A 648 -7.95 -27.88 1.73
CA ALA A 648 -6.91 -27.30 2.56
C ALA A 648 -5.98 -28.38 3.14
N PHE A 649 -4.68 -28.12 3.13
CA PHE A 649 -3.66 -28.96 3.78
C PHE A 649 -2.45 -28.13 4.21
N ILE A 650 -1.67 -28.65 5.16
CA ILE A 650 -0.43 -28.01 5.64
C ILE A 650 0.70 -28.26 4.65
N TYR A 651 1.46 -27.21 4.32
CA TYR A 651 2.66 -27.30 3.51
C TYR A 651 3.77 -28.06 4.25
N LYS A 652 4.14 -29.24 3.74
CA LYS A 652 5.06 -30.17 4.42
C LYS A 652 6.55 -29.97 4.11
N LYS A 653 6.91 -28.95 3.33
CA LYS A 653 8.32 -28.66 3.08
C LYS A 653 8.94 -28.16 4.37
N HIS A 654 10.11 -28.69 4.73
CA HIS A 654 10.91 -28.16 5.84
C HIS A 654 11.33 -26.72 5.56
N PHE A 655 11.24 -25.87 6.59
CA PHE A 655 11.74 -24.51 6.48
C PHE A 655 13.28 -24.50 6.43
N PRO A 656 13.91 -23.63 5.63
CA PRO A 656 15.37 -23.55 5.54
C PRO A 656 16.02 -23.37 6.91
N GLY A 657 16.96 -24.26 7.26
CA GLY A 657 17.62 -24.31 8.57
C GLY A 657 17.01 -25.31 9.57
N CYS A 658 15.87 -25.92 9.24
CA CYS A 658 15.16 -26.88 10.10
C CYS A 658 15.08 -28.30 9.51
N GLU A 659 15.89 -28.63 8.51
CA GLU A 659 15.83 -29.88 7.74
C GLU A 659 16.18 -31.12 8.56
N ASN A 660 16.97 -30.96 9.62
CA ASN A 660 17.39 -32.06 10.50
C ASN A 660 16.31 -32.49 11.49
N GLU A 661 15.26 -31.69 11.67
CA GLU A 661 14.16 -32.00 12.58
C GLU A 661 13.06 -32.80 11.89
N THR A 662 12.40 -33.70 12.63
CA THR A 662 11.24 -34.41 12.08
C THR A 662 10.08 -33.44 11.92
N PHE A 663 9.54 -33.32 10.69
CA PHE A 663 8.42 -32.42 10.42
C PHE A 663 7.26 -32.68 11.39
N ASP A 664 6.61 -31.61 11.84
CA ASP A 664 5.49 -31.63 12.80
C ASP A 664 5.84 -32.15 14.21
N SER A 665 7.13 -32.33 14.52
CA SER A 665 7.58 -32.50 15.90
C SER A 665 7.66 -31.15 16.64
N ILE A 666 7.66 -31.20 17.97
CA ILE A 666 7.86 -30.00 18.81
C ILE A 666 9.16 -29.28 18.43
N LYS A 667 10.26 -30.02 18.28
CA LYS A 667 11.57 -29.46 17.89
C LYS A 667 11.56 -28.79 16.53
N TYR A 668 10.84 -29.36 15.56
CA TYR A 668 10.67 -28.72 14.26
C TYR A 668 9.93 -27.39 14.39
N TRP A 669 8.85 -27.34 15.18
CA TRP A 669 8.11 -26.10 15.38
C TRP A 669 8.89 -25.05 16.18
N GLU A 670 9.70 -25.45 17.16
CA GLU A 670 10.64 -24.57 17.86
C GLU A 670 11.63 -23.94 16.87
N CYS A 671 12.26 -24.76 16.02
CA CYS A 671 13.16 -24.29 14.97
C CYS A 671 12.43 -23.36 13.97
N TYR A 672 11.25 -23.77 13.50
CA TYR A 672 10.45 -23.03 12.53
C TYR A 672 10.07 -21.63 13.05
N ILE A 673 9.59 -21.54 14.30
CA ILE A 673 9.20 -20.26 14.90
C ILE A 673 10.42 -19.34 15.01
N GLN A 674 11.56 -19.85 15.47
CA GLN A 674 12.79 -19.05 15.58
C GLN A 674 13.28 -18.52 14.22
N HIS A 675 13.11 -19.30 13.15
CA HIS A 675 13.52 -18.89 11.81
C HIS A 675 12.50 -18.00 11.08
N LEU A 676 11.20 -18.22 11.31
CA LEU A 676 10.10 -17.47 10.71
C LEU A 676 9.25 -16.80 11.78
N THR A 677 9.77 -15.70 12.31
CA THR A 677 9.04 -14.80 13.21
C THR A 677 8.89 -13.43 12.58
N LEU A 678 7.67 -12.90 12.64
CA LEU A 678 7.32 -11.59 12.14
C LEU A 678 6.70 -10.74 13.25
N THR A 679 7.03 -9.47 13.25
CA THR A 679 6.32 -8.44 14.02
C THR A 679 4.90 -8.29 13.47
N SER A 680 3.92 -8.12 14.36
CA SER A 680 2.56 -7.69 14.00
C SER A 680 2.45 -6.15 13.90
N TYR A 681 3.60 -5.47 13.99
CA TYR A 681 3.75 -4.02 14.00
C TYR A 681 3.02 -3.34 15.17
N HIS A 682 3.09 -3.95 16.36
CA HIS A 682 2.46 -3.47 17.59
C HIS A 682 3.49 -3.15 18.70
N PRO A 683 4.60 -2.44 18.42
CA PRO A 683 5.57 -2.14 19.46
C PRO A 683 5.02 -1.20 20.52
N ALA A 684 5.35 -1.47 21.78
CA ALA A 684 4.84 -0.76 22.95
C ALA A 684 5.82 -0.82 24.15
N GLY A 685 5.47 -0.17 25.26
CA GLY A 685 6.14 -0.32 26.56
C GLY A 685 7.40 0.52 26.81
N THR A 686 7.98 1.13 25.77
CA THR A 686 9.27 1.84 25.88
C THR A 686 9.29 3.09 26.77
N CYS A 687 8.12 3.59 27.17
CA CYS A 687 7.94 4.67 28.14
C CYS A 687 6.85 4.27 29.14
N ARG A 688 6.93 3.03 29.63
CA ARG A 688 5.91 2.33 30.42
C ARG A 688 5.30 3.18 31.52
N MET A 689 3.97 3.19 31.60
CA MET A 689 3.26 3.76 32.74
C MET A 689 3.58 2.97 34.01
N GLY A 690 3.79 3.67 35.12
CA GLY A 690 4.33 3.10 36.35
C GLY A 690 5.85 3.30 36.50
N ASP A 691 6.60 3.32 35.39
CA ASP A 691 8.07 3.44 35.43
C ASP A 691 8.60 4.77 34.88
N VAL A 692 8.10 5.21 33.74
CA VAL A 692 8.55 6.43 33.04
C VAL A 692 7.51 7.54 33.16
N VAL A 693 6.22 7.18 33.09
CA VAL A 693 5.10 8.11 33.25
C VAL A 693 4.15 7.67 34.36
N ASP A 694 3.50 8.64 34.98
CA ASP A 694 2.40 8.40 35.93
C ASP A 694 1.05 8.14 35.22
N GLU A 695 0.02 7.82 36.00
CA GLU A 695 -1.36 7.61 35.54
C GLU A 695 -1.98 8.86 34.87
N MET A 696 -1.35 10.03 35.02
CA MET A 696 -1.75 11.27 34.34
C MET A 696 -0.94 11.52 33.06
N PHE A 697 -0.21 10.51 32.57
CA PHE A 697 0.66 10.55 31.38
C PHE A 697 1.88 11.46 31.52
N LYS A 698 2.19 11.92 32.73
CA LYS A 698 3.25 12.88 32.97
C LYS A 698 4.57 12.16 33.21
N VAL A 699 5.64 12.65 32.58
CA VAL A 699 6.98 12.06 32.74
C VAL A 699 7.51 12.31 34.15
N TYR A 700 7.92 11.24 34.85
CA TYR A 700 8.33 11.33 36.25
C TYR A 700 9.46 12.32 36.48
N GLY A 701 9.36 13.09 37.56
CA GLY A 701 10.37 14.08 37.95
C GLY A 701 10.44 15.33 37.07
N THR A 702 9.56 15.45 36.05
CA THR A 702 9.49 16.62 35.18
C THR A 702 8.25 17.48 35.44
N LYS A 703 8.22 18.68 34.87
CA LYS A 703 7.05 19.57 34.83
C LYS A 703 6.68 19.83 33.37
N ASN A 704 5.37 19.80 33.08
CA ASN A 704 4.80 20.18 31.79
C ASN A 704 5.23 19.30 30.60
N LEU A 705 5.64 18.05 30.86
CA LEU A 705 5.99 17.07 29.84
C LEU A 705 5.14 15.81 30.02
N TYR A 706 4.47 15.41 28.93
CA TYR A 706 3.59 14.25 28.89
C TYR A 706 3.95 13.35 27.71
N VAL A 707 3.65 12.06 27.82
CA VAL A 707 3.76 11.08 26.73
C VAL A 707 2.40 10.43 26.52
N VAL A 708 1.89 10.47 25.29
CA VAL A 708 0.57 9.91 24.94
C VAL A 708 0.68 9.19 23.60
N ASP A 709 1.15 7.94 23.64
CA ASP A 709 1.20 7.03 22.50
C ASP A 709 1.39 5.57 22.99
N ALA A 710 1.66 4.63 22.07
CA ALA A 710 1.85 3.22 22.38
C ALA A 710 2.98 2.93 23.40
N SER A 711 3.96 3.82 23.55
CA SER A 711 5.08 3.63 24.47
C SER A 711 4.67 3.53 25.94
N VAL A 712 3.51 4.06 26.31
CA VAL A 712 3.06 4.10 27.71
C VAL A 712 2.38 2.81 28.17
N LEU A 713 2.00 1.93 27.25
CA LEU A 713 1.29 0.69 27.56
C LEU A 713 2.14 -0.20 28.50
N PRO A 714 1.64 -0.56 29.69
CA PRO A 714 2.31 -1.52 30.58
C PRO A 714 2.37 -2.93 30.03
N VAL A 715 1.27 -3.36 29.40
CA VAL A 715 1.08 -4.66 28.78
C VAL A 715 0.34 -4.43 27.46
N LEU A 716 0.56 -5.30 26.48
CA LEU A 716 -0.20 -5.26 25.24
C LEU A 716 -1.63 -5.73 25.48
N PRO A 717 -2.63 -5.12 24.81
CA PRO A 717 -4.00 -5.62 24.87
C PRO A 717 -4.16 -6.87 24.03
N SER A 718 -5.19 -7.66 24.33
CA SER A 718 -5.62 -8.86 23.63
C SER A 718 -6.21 -8.53 22.25
N GLY A 719 -5.36 -8.10 21.32
CA GLY A 719 -5.69 -7.78 19.93
C GLY A 719 -4.89 -6.60 19.37
N ASN A 720 -5.25 -6.16 18.17
CA ASN A 720 -4.57 -5.05 17.50
C ASN A 720 -4.66 -3.74 18.31
N ILE A 721 -3.54 -3.05 18.47
CA ILE A 721 -3.42 -1.97 19.47
C ILE A 721 -3.98 -0.61 19.04
N ASN A 722 -4.45 -0.45 17.79
CA ASN A 722 -4.87 0.85 17.27
C ASN A 722 -6.06 1.44 18.05
N ALA A 723 -7.08 0.63 18.35
CA ALA A 723 -8.21 1.09 19.15
C ALA A 723 -7.79 1.45 20.58
N ALA A 724 -6.90 0.65 21.18
CA ALA A 724 -6.34 0.90 22.51
C ALA A 724 -5.60 2.24 22.59
N ILE A 725 -4.77 2.55 21.59
CA ILE A 725 -4.05 3.84 21.53
C ILE A 725 -5.03 5.01 21.40
N ILE A 726 -6.10 4.88 20.60
CA ILE A 726 -7.13 5.91 20.47
C ILE A 726 -7.86 6.12 21.81
N MET A 727 -8.22 5.04 22.51
CA MET A 727 -8.82 5.12 23.86
C MET A 727 -7.93 5.89 24.84
N ILE A 728 -6.65 5.54 24.87
CA ILE A 728 -5.64 6.17 25.72
C ILE A 728 -5.52 7.66 25.38
N ALA A 729 -5.46 8.02 24.10
CA ALA A 729 -5.36 9.40 23.66
C ALA A 729 -6.59 10.24 24.06
N GLU A 730 -7.80 9.72 23.91
CA GLU A 730 -9.04 10.39 24.33
C GLU A 730 -9.08 10.62 25.84
N LYS A 731 -8.68 9.60 26.62
CA LYS A 731 -8.62 9.68 28.08
C LYS A 731 -7.55 10.69 28.55
N ALA A 732 -6.36 10.65 27.96
CA ALA A 732 -5.30 11.62 28.23
C ALA A 732 -5.75 13.05 27.91
N ALA A 733 -6.42 13.26 26.77
CA ALA A 733 -6.97 14.56 26.39
C ALA A 733 -7.99 15.07 27.40
N HIS A 734 -8.81 14.19 27.98
CA HIS A 734 -9.74 14.54 29.05
C HIS A 734 -9.02 14.99 30.32
N ILE A 735 -8.06 14.20 30.80
CA ILE A 735 -7.27 14.48 32.02
C ILE A 735 -6.51 15.80 31.88
N ILE A 736 -5.79 15.98 30.77
CA ILE A 736 -4.98 17.18 30.53
C ILE A 736 -5.87 18.43 30.45
N LYS A 737 -7.06 18.34 29.82
CA LYS A 737 -8.04 19.44 29.78
C LYS A 737 -8.61 19.78 31.16
N GLN A 738 -8.88 18.79 32.00
CA GLN A 738 -9.38 19.02 33.36
C GLN A 738 -8.33 19.71 34.23
N ASN A 739 -7.10 19.21 34.22
CA ASN A 739 -5.97 19.84 34.91
C ASN A 739 -5.75 21.29 34.41
N ALA A 740 -5.94 21.51 33.11
CA ALA A 740 -5.84 22.84 32.53
C ALA A 740 -6.92 23.83 33.02
N LYS A 741 -8.10 23.34 33.41
CA LYS A 741 -9.19 24.15 33.99
C LYS A 741 -8.97 24.44 35.47
N VAL A 742 -8.44 23.51 36.26
CA VAL A 742 -8.17 23.69 37.69
C VAL A 742 -7.16 24.83 37.92
N VAL A 743 -6.13 24.95 37.08
CA VAL A 743 -5.13 26.05 37.16
C VAL A 743 -5.74 27.43 36.87
N ASN A 744 -6.85 27.51 36.13
CA ASN A 744 -7.52 28.78 35.85
C ASN A 744 -8.43 29.28 36.99
N TYR A 745 -8.72 28.46 38.01
CA TYR A 745 -9.55 28.85 39.16
C TYR A 745 -8.76 29.48 40.31
N THR A 746 -7.43 29.45 40.29
CA THR A 746 -6.59 30.35 41.11
C THR A 746 -6.44 31.72 40.46
N LYS A 747 -7.55 32.38 40.13
CA LYS A 747 -7.55 33.84 40.01
C LYS A 747 -7.54 34.38 41.44
N CYS A 748 -6.39 34.89 41.84
CA CYS A 748 -6.22 35.72 43.02
C CYS A 748 -7.27 36.86 42.96
N SER A 749 -8.38 36.70 43.67
CA SER A 749 -9.39 37.74 43.81
C SER A 749 -8.84 38.79 44.78
N LYS A 750 -8.04 39.72 44.25
CA LYS A 750 -8.00 41.06 44.87
C LYS A 750 -9.36 41.69 44.56
N SER A 751 -10.23 41.71 45.57
CA SER A 751 -11.46 42.47 45.57
C SER A 751 -11.13 43.95 45.42
N TYR A 752 -11.36 44.52 44.24
CA TYR A 752 -11.56 45.96 44.12
C TYR A 752 -13.06 46.21 44.15
N ASN A 753 -13.53 46.74 45.28
CA ASN A 753 -14.90 47.23 45.43
C ASN A 753 -15.05 48.49 44.60
N TYR A 754 -15.77 48.41 43.48
CA TYR A 754 -16.29 49.58 42.79
C TYR A 754 -17.76 49.74 43.16
N TYR A 755 -18.06 50.80 43.92
CA TYR A 755 -19.42 51.26 44.18
C TYR A 755 -19.88 52.09 42.97
N TYR A 756 -20.99 51.68 42.34
CA TYR A 756 -21.71 52.51 41.39
C TYR A 756 -22.90 53.15 42.11
N ILE A 757 -22.87 54.47 42.26
CA ILE A 757 -24.00 55.30 42.66
C ILE A 757 -24.76 55.63 41.37
N PHE A 758 -26.00 55.14 41.25
CA PHE A 758 -26.93 55.59 40.22
C PHE A 758 -27.73 56.76 40.78
N ASN A 759 -27.59 57.94 40.18
CA ASN A 759 -28.54 59.05 40.34
C ASN A 759 -29.58 58.96 39.22
N HIS A 760 -30.81 58.68 39.65
CA HIS A 760 -32.11 58.74 38.97
C HIS A 760 -32.36 57.84 37.76
#